data_AF-A0A6A4TS06-F1
#
_entry.id   AF-A0A6A4TS06-F1
#
_cell.length_a   1.000
_cell.length_b   1.000
_cell.length_c   1.000
_cell.angle_alpha   90.00
_cell.angle_beta   90.00
_cell.angle_gamma   90.00
#
_symmetry.space_group_name_H-M   'P 1'
#
loop_
_entity.id
_entity.type
_entity.pdbx_description
1 polymer ?
#
loop_
_entity_poly.entity_id
_entity_poly.type
_entity_poly.pdbx_seq_one_letter_code
_entity_poly.pdbx_strand_id
1 'polypeptide(L)'
;MTDKGTKRAFVPPMTPRPLCIQGSSGSEVLRPVSEIRILVVASVFNEFPFFNYVQSKALDDVLYTGKNFVACAPTGSGKTVLFELAIIRLLMESAEPWRDVKAVYIAPIKALCSQCFESWKKKFGPLGLICKELTGDTEIDDFFEIQDSHIILTTPEKWDSMTRKWKDNCLLQLVRLFLIDEVHVVKDTTRGATLEVVVSRMKAIHTYRTAQNPEAGLSMRFVAVSATIPNIPDIADWLSNESGPATYLDMDESHRPVKLRKVVLGFPCNQNQTEFKFDLSLNYKIANIIQTYSDQKPALVFCSTRKGVQQSAAVLAKDARFIISIEHKERLLKYANSILDSKLRDLVMLGVGYHHAGVVLSDRKLIEEAFTRGDLPVLFTTRTLAMGVNLPAHLVVIKSTMQYVGGSCEEYSDADLLQMIGRAGRPQFDTSATAVIMTKFQTRDKYMNLMNGMEIIESSLHGHLVEHLNAEIVLQTISDVNMALDWIRSTFLYIRALKNPIHYALCLKNLTSLSSIGLIDMDEDINIKPTEAGRLMARYCVAFDTMTQFCKVAGTENLSDLIVLLSKSREFSDIQLRMNEKRPLNTLNRDKNRVTIRFPIEGKIKTSEMKVNCLIQAQLGSISIQEFGLTQDTARIFRNGMRISKCLSEFLSQRSKTGFSALLNTLILAKCLRSKLWENSPYVSKQLEKIGQTLSTAMVNAGLTTLSKIEQTNAREIELIINRHPPFGNQIRESVIHLPKYEVTLEQLPRYNCAMAEIVVKVNLKNQAQLLSRRTTPDHHYVSLVIGDSDNNVVFLQKLTDLVLLRCGSWSKKIEVAKASKGEEISVNLISSDYVGFDIQQKFNVYFSGARRFGTDNPCNVAYDPTGQRPQHSALKPQSPDQATPQQENATSVTDQGTVHFSIEAEM
;
A
#
# COMPACT_ATOMS: atom_id res chain seq x y z
N MET A 1 14.75 32.57 43.41
CA MET A 1 15.55 32.56 42.17
C MET A 1 14.60 32.68 40.98
N THR A 2 14.74 33.76 40.23
CA THR A 2 13.86 34.20 39.13
C THR A 2 13.99 33.29 37.90
N ASP A 3 12.87 32.72 37.46
CA ASP A 3 12.73 31.91 36.25
C ASP A 3 12.88 32.78 34.99
N LYS A 4 14.11 32.83 34.45
CA LYS A 4 14.42 33.46 33.16
C LYS A 4 14.49 32.37 32.10
N GLY A 5 13.60 32.40 31.10
CA GLY A 5 13.86 31.70 29.84
C GLY A 5 12.71 31.22 28.96
N THR A 6 11.43 31.46 29.28
CA THR A 6 10.33 31.06 28.38
C THR A 6 9.67 32.29 27.76
N LYS A 7 10.12 32.73 26.58
CA LYS A 7 9.39 33.74 25.79
C LYS A 7 8.09 33.13 25.28
N ARG A 8 6.97 33.46 25.93
CA ARG A 8 5.60 33.07 25.54
C ARG A 8 5.09 34.06 24.50
N ALA A 9 4.62 33.58 23.36
CA ALA A 9 3.82 34.38 22.41
C ALA A 9 2.38 33.97 22.63
N PHE A 10 1.53 34.97 22.82
CA PHE A 10 0.14 34.81 23.17
C PHE A 10 -0.70 35.15 21.96
N VAL A 11 -1.50 34.19 21.48
CA VAL A 11 -2.57 34.44 20.52
C VAL A 11 -3.87 34.42 21.33
N PRO A 12 -4.59 35.55 21.45
CA PRO A 12 -5.85 35.57 22.18
C PRO A 12 -6.89 34.67 21.49
N PRO A 13 -7.76 33.99 22.24
CA PRO A 13 -8.90 33.29 21.66
C PRO A 13 -9.82 34.30 20.96
N MET A 14 -10.16 34.05 19.69
CA MET A 14 -11.10 34.90 18.95
C MET A 14 -12.50 34.84 19.60
N THR A 15 -13.13 36.01 19.72
CA THR A 15 -14.49 36.15 20.26
C THR A 15 -15.51 35.72 19.21
N PRO A 16 -16.39 34.75 19.49
CA PRO A 16 -17.49 34.40 18.59
C PRO A 16 -18.50 35.55 18.56
N ARG A 17 -19.15 35.73 17.42
CA ARG A 17 -20.35 36.57 17.35
C ARG A 17 -21.45 35.92 18.19
N PRO A 18 -22.17 36.67 19.04
CA PRO A 18 -23.25 36.12 19.83
C PRO A 18 -24.39 35.66 18.91
N LEU A 19 -24.79 34.39 19.05
CA LEU A 19 -25.99 33.84 18.41
C LEU A 19 -27.22 34.35 19.17
N CYS A 20 -27.99 35.23 18.54
CA CYS A 20 -29.24 35.76 19.09
C CYS A 20 -30.41 34.88 18.62
N ILE A 21 -31.12 34.25 19.56
CA ILE A 21 -32.34 33.50 19.27
C ILE A 21 -33.52 34.50 19.25
N GLN A 22 -33.80 34.99 18.04
CA GLN A 22 -34.91 35.87 17.58
C GLN A 22 -35.12 37.24 18.24
N GLY A 23 -35.26 38.27 17.38
CA GLY A 23 -35.94 39.50 17.78
C GLY A 23 -35.77 40.79 16.95
N SER A 24 -34.94 40.90 15.91
CA SER A 24 -34.94 42.08 15.02
C SER A 24 -33.97 41.93 13.83
N SER A 25 -34.54 41.86 12.61
CA SER A 25 -33.97 42.25 11.31
C SER A 25 -32.47 41.98 11.04
N GLY A 26 -32.16 40.86 10.35
CA GLY A 26 -30.92 40.69 9.58
C GLY A 26 -30.04 39.47 9.88
N SER A 27 -30.52 38.27 9.49
CA SER A 27 -29.80 37.03 9.13
C SER A 27 -28.71 36.46 10.06
N GLU A 28 -29.03 35.37 10.77
CA GLU A 28 -28.19 34.15 10.98
C GLU A 28 -29.03 33.08 11.72
N VAL A 29 -29.82 32.29 10.98
CA VAL A 29 -30.81 31.33 11.53
C VAL A 29 -30.36 29.89 11.27
N LEU A 30 -30.35 29.04 12.30
CA LEU A 30 -30.15 27.58 12.16
C LEU A 30 -31.33 26.96 11.42
N ARG A 31 -31.06 26.13 10.41
CA ARG A 31 -32.10 25.54 9.55
C ARG A 31 -32.61 24.23 10.18
N PRO A 32 -33.93 24.01 10.29
CA PRO A 32 -34.48 22.79 10.85
C PRO A 32 -34.35 21.62 9.85
N VAL A 33 -34.13 20.40 10.36
CA VAL A 33 -34.07 19.19 9.52
C VAL A 33 -35.40 18.93 8.81
N SER A 34 -36.52 19.34 9.42
CA SER A 34 -37.87 19.23 8.84
C SER A 34 -38.06 20.01 7.54
N GLU A 35 -37.12 20.89 7.18
CA GLU A 35 -37.14 21.58 5.89
C GLU A 35 -36.91 20.62 4.71
N ILE A 36 -36.23 19.50 4.93
CA ILE A 36 -36.04 18.45 3.93
C ILE A 36 -37.38 17.76 3.71
N ARG A 37 -38.09 18.16 2.65
CA ARG A 37 -39.49 17.78 2.39
C ARG A 37 -39.73 16.28 2.15
N ILE A 38 -38.68 15.50 1.88
CA ILE A 38 -38.77 14.06 1.62
C ILE A 38 -38.57 13.31 2.94
N LEU A 39 -39.66 12.91 3.57
CA LEU A 39 -39.68 12.27 4.90
C LEU A 39 -38.81 11.01 5.01
N VAL A 40 -38.75 10.21 3.94
CA VAL A 40 -37.91 9.00 3.87
C VAL A 40 -36.42 9.34 3.94
N VAL A 41 -36.03 10.51 3.46
CA VAL A 41 -34.63 10.96 3.42
C VAL A 41 -34.26 11.80 4.65
N ALA A 42 -35.23 12.51 5.23
CA ALA A 42 -35.06 13.23 6.49
C ALA A 42 -34.66 12.30 7.65
N SER A 43 -35.02 11.01 7.60
CA SER A 43 -34.65 10.03 8.64
C SER A 43 -33.14 9.83 8.80
N VAL A 44 -32.34 10.21 7.79
CA VAL A 44 -30.87 10.18 7.85
C VAL A 44 -30.32 11.12 8.94
N PHE A 45 -31.06 12.17 9.29
CA PHE A 45 -30.63 13.23 10.21
C PHE A 45 -31.40 13.22 11.55
N ASN A 46 -32.05 12.12 11.93
CA ASN A 46 -32.84 12.00 13.16
C ASN A 46 -32.07 12.21 14.47
N GLU A 47 -30.74 12.27 14.42
CA GLU A 47 -29.88 12.49 15.60
C GLU A 47 -29.96 13.93 16.14
N PHE A 48 -30.40 14.89 15.32
CA PHE A 48 -30.50 16.30 15.72
C PHE A 48 -31.69 17.01 15.03
N PRO A 49 -32.37 17.94 15.71
CA PRO A 49 -33.53 18.66 15.14
C PRO A 49 -33.14 19.82 14.21
N PHE A 50 -31.94 20.38 14.38
CA PHE A 50 -31.44 21.53 13.61
C PHE A 50 -30.03 21.26 13.08
N PHE A 51 -29.77 21.69 11.86
CA PHE A 51 -28.42 21.76 11.32
C PHE A 51 -27.61 22.78 12.12
N ASN A 52 -26.32 22.51 12.31
CA ASN A 52 -25.42 23.48 12.91
C ASN A 52 -25.17 24.66 11.95
N TYR A 53 -24.41 25.67 12.41
CA TYR A 53 -24.18 26.88 11.63
C TYR A 53 -23.55 26.62 10.25
N VAL A 54 -22.48 25.82 10.19
CA VAL A 54 -21.78 25.50 8.94
C VAL A 54 -22.70 24.75 7.98
N GLN A 55 -23.43 23.76 8.50
CA GLN A 55 -24.39 22.97 7.73
C GLN A 55 -25.55 23.83 7.21
N SER A 56 -26.07 24.74 8.03
CA SER A 56 -27.16 25.65 7.67
C SER A 56 -26.76 26.63 6.57
N LYS A 57 -25.52 27.17 6.63
CA LYS A 57 -24.95 28.04 5.60
C LYS A 57 -24.71 27.31 4.29
N ALA A 58 -24.21 26.07 4.35
CA ALA A 58 -23.94 25.25 3.16
C ALA A 58 -25.21 24.62 2.56
N LEU A 59 -26.35 24.65 3.26
CA LEU A 59 -27.52 23.86 2.91
C LEU A 59 -28.02 24.17 1.51
N ASP A 60 -28.14 25.45 1.15
CA ASP A 60 -28.70 25.85 -0.14
C ASP A 60 -27.77 25.44 -1.30
N ASP A 61 -26.46 25.67 -1.14
CA ASP A 61 -25.44 25.29 -2.13
C ASP A 61 -25.35 23.77 -2.32
N VAL A 62 -25.40 23.00 -1.22
CA VAL A 62 -25.21 21.55 -1.26
C VAL A 62 -26.50 20.81 -1.64
N LEU A 63 -27.64 21.16 -1.07
CA LEU A 63 -28.90 20.41 -1.23
C LEU A 63 -29.78 20.92 -2.38
N TYR A 64 -29.72 22.20 -2.72
CA TYR A 64 -30.61 22.79 -3.72
C TYR A 64 -29.93 23.16 -5.04
N THR A 65 -28.59 23.06 -5.12
CA THR A 65 -27.85 23.22 -6.37
C THR A 65 -27.13 21.93 -6.79
N GLY A 66 -26.83 21.81 -8.09
CA GLY A 66 -25.97 20.78 -8.66
C GLY A 66 -24.52 21.23 -8.86
N LYS A 67 -24.13 22.44 -8.43
CA LYS A 67 -22.77 22.97 -8.64
C LYS A 67 -21.73 22.20 -7.82
N ASN A 68 -20.51 22.14 -8.33
CA ASN A 68 -19.37 21.68 -7.55
C ASN A 68 -19.20 22.57 -6.31
N PHE A 69 -18.82 21.96 -5.19
CA PHE A 69 -18.78 22.64 -3.90
C PHE A 69 -17.48 22.37 -3.15
N VAL A 70 -16.89 23.41 -2.56
CA VAL A 70 -15.69 23.29 -1.71
C VAL A 70 -15.96 23.92 -0.35
N ALA A 71 -15.72 23.21 0.74
CA ALA A 71 -15.85 23.77 2.09
C ALA A 71 -14.53 23.71 2.85
N CYS A 72 -14.09 24.87 3.33
CA CYS A 72 -13.12 24.99 4.42
C CYS A 72 -13.90 25.23 5.71
N ALA A 73 -13.84 24.30 6.66
CA ALA A 73 -14.48 24.46 7.96
C ALA A 73 -13.70 23.75 9.07
N PRO A 74 -13.58 24.31 10.29
CA PRO A 74 -12.73 23.72 11.33
C PRO A 74 -13.10 22.27 11.69
N THR A 75 -12.15 21.47 12.16
CA THR A 75 -12.44 20.10 12.63
C THR A 75 -13.47 20.11 13.75
N GLY A 76 -14.44 19.20 13.68
CA GLY A 76 -15.57 19.13 14.62
C GLY A 76 -16.80 19.95 14.23
N SER A 77 -16.75 20.75 13.15
CA SER A 77 -17.89 21.53 12.63
C SER A 77 -18.97 20.70 11.90
N GLY A 78 -18.89 19.37 11.94
CA GLY A 78 -19.91 18.51 11.31
C GLY A 78 -19.81 18.39 9.79
N LYS A 79 -18.60 18.52 9.24
CA LYS A 79 -18.27 18.39 7.80
C LYS A 79 -18.86 17.17 7.10
N THR A 80 -18.93 16.03 7.80
CA THR A 80 -19.49 14.78 7.27
C THR A 80 -20.95 14.93 6.82
N VAL A 81 -21.73 15.79 7.47
CA VAL A 81 -23.13 16.05 7.07
C VAL A 81 -23.23 16.73 5.70
N LEU A 82 -22.21 17.49 5.28
CA LEU A 82 -22.19 18.08 3.93
C LEU A 82 -22.14 17.00 2.84
N PHE A 83 -21.41 15.91 3.09
CA PHE A 83 -21.40 14.74 2.20
C PHE A 83 -22.74 14.01 2.21
N GLU A 84 -23.35 13.87 3.39
CA GLU A 84 -24.68 13.25 3.52
C GLU A 84 -25.73 14.05 2.75
N LEU A 85 -25.72 15.39 2.84
CA LEU A 85 -26.59 16.28 2.07
C LEU A 85 -26.36 16.17 0.56
N ALA A 86 -25.10 16.01 0.12
CA ALA A 86 -24.78 15.81 -1.29
C ALA A 86 -25.30 14.46 -1.82
N ILE A 87 -25.22 13.40 -1.02
CA ILE A 87 -25.82 12.09 -1.34
C ILE A 87 -27.34 12.25 -1.43
N ILE A 88 -27.96 12.95 -0.49
CA ILE A 88 -29.41 13.21 -0.53
C ILE A 88 -29.79 13.94 -1.81
N ARG A 89 -29.07 14.99 -2.19
CA ARG A 89 -29.30 15.68 -3.47
C ARG A 89 -29.30 14.71 -4.64
N LEU A 90 -28.32 13.81 -4.69
CA LEU A 90 -28.21 12.82 -5.77
C LEU A 90 -29.43 11.90 -5.83
N LEU A 91 -29.96 11.48 -4.68
CA LEU A 91 -31.17 10.67 -4.60
C LEU A 91 -32.42 11.48 -5.03
N MET A 92 -32.49 12.76 -4.67
CA MET A 92 -33.59 13.65 -5.07
C MET A 92 -33.67 13.86 -6.59
N GLU A 93 -32.52 13.82 -7.27
CA GLU A 93 -32.42 13.94 -8.73
C GLU A 93 -32.59 12.60 -9.47
N SER A 94 -32.77 11.49 -8.75
CA SER A 94 -32.81 10.16 -9.34
C SER A 94 -34.15 9.48 -9.06
N ALA A 95 -34.78 8.96 -10.11
CA ALA A 95 -36.02 8.21 -9.95
C ALA A 95 -35.76 6.87 -9.23
N GLU A 96 -36.69 6.46 -8.35
CA GLU A 96 -36.66 5.13 -7.77
C GLU A 96 -37.05 4.06 -8.81
N PRO A 97 -36.42 2.88 -8.81
CA PRO A 97 -35.37 2.42 -7.90
C PRO A 97 -33.98 2.96 -8.28
N TRP A 98 -33.15 3.32 -7.29
CA TRP A 98 -31.84 3.98 -7.46
C TRP A 98 -30.71 3.09 -8.04
N ARG A 99 -31.02 2.20 -8.98
CA ARG A 99 -30.08 1.21 -9.55
C ARG A 99 -28.87 1.85 -10.23
N ASP A 100 -29.07 3.00 -10.86
CA ASP A 100 -28.02 3.70 -11.62
C ASP A 100 -27.32 4.81 -10.82
N VAL A 101 -27.52 4.85 -9.50
CA VAL A 101 -26.93 5.86 -8.62
C VAL A 101 -25.62 5.35 -8.04
N LYS A 102 -24.50 5.99 -8.40
CA LYS A 102 -23.20 5.73 -7.78
C LYS A 102 -22.55 7.00 -7.24
N ALA A 103 -22.25 6.97 -5.94
CA ALA A 103 -21.47 7.98 -5.23
C ALA A 103 -20.14 7.38 -4.75
N VAL A 104 -19.06 8.12 -4.89
CA VAL A 104 -17.72 7.72 -4.46
C VAL A 104 -17.25 8.69 -3.39
N TYR A 105 -16.88 8.17 -2.22
CA TYR A 105 -16.28 8.91 -1.13
C TYR A 105 -14.81 8.52 -1.01
N ILE A 106 -13.94 9.51 -1.17
CA ILE A 106 -12.51 9.39 -0.99
C ILE A 106 -12.12 10.05 0.32
N ALA A 107 -11.52 9.26 1.20
CA ALA A 107 -10.85 9.75 2.39
C ALA A 107 -9.36 9.43 2.31
N PRO A 108 -8.50 10.26 2.93
CA PRO A 108 -7.07 10.00 2.93
C PRO A 108 -6.76 8.68 3.61
N ILE A 109 -7.36 8.34 4.74
CA ILE A 109 -6.89 7.17 5.51
C ILE A 109 -7.95 6.07 5.57
N LYS A 110 -7.49 4.81 5.56
CA LYS A 110 -8.38 3.64 5.70
C LYS A 110 -9.29 3.76 6.92
N ALA A 111 -8.75 4.19 8.05
CA ALA A 111 -9.53 4.27 9.29
C ALA A 111 -10.70 5.27 9.19
N LEU A 112 -10.54 6.36 8.43
CA LEU A 112 -11.64 7.29 8.14
C LEU A 112 -12.67 6.66 7.19
N CYS A 113 -12.22 5.90 6.18
CA CYS A 113 -13.13 5.11 5.34
C CYS A 113 -13.96 4.13 6.17
N SER A 114 -13.33 3.36 7.07
CA SER A 114 -14.04 2.38 7.92
C SER A 114 -15.03 3.07 8.86
N GLN A 115 -14.64 4.21 9.46
CA GLN A 115 -15.53 5.00 10.33
C GLN A 115 -16.76 5.52 9.56
N CYS A 116 -16.55 6.12 8.39
CA CYS A 116 -17.64 6.62 7.56
C CYS A 116 -18.51 5.46 7.03
N PHE A 117 -17.92 4.30 6.71
CA PHE A 117 -18.65 3.12 6.26
C PHE A 117 -19.60 2.60 7.34
N GLU A 118 -19.15 2.47 8.59
CA GLU A 118 -20.00 2.03 9.70
C GLU A 118 -21.16 3.00 9.95
N SER A 119 -20.92 4.31 9.82
CA SER A 119 -21.95 5.35 9.97
C SER A 119 -22.97 5.29 8.84
N TRP A 120 -22.49 5.34 7.59
CA TRP A 120 -23.34 5.41 6.40
C TRP A 120 -24.10 4.12 6.13
N LYS A 121 -23.54 2.96 6.48
CA LYS A 121 -24.28 1.69 6.44
C LYS A 121 -25.52 1.72 7.34
N LYS A 122 -25.43 2.36 8.52
CA LYS A 122 -26.56 2.49 9.45
C LYS A 122 -27.57 3.55 8.99
N LYS A 123 -27.10 4.66 8.41
CA LYS A 123 -27.94 5.77 7.95
C LYS A 123 -28.66 5.49 6.62
N PHE A 124 -27.93 4.99 5.62
CA PHE A 124 -28.42 4.79 4.26
C PHE A 124 -28.91 3.37 3.97
N GLY A 125 -28.46 2.37 4.74
CA GLY A 125 -28.91 0.98 4.60
C GLY A 125 -30.43 0.80 4.70
N PRO A 126 -31.13 1.45 5.66
CA PRO A 126 -32.60 1.42 5.73
C PRO A 126 -33.32 2.00 4.51
N LEU A 127 -32.64 2.84 3.71
CA LEU A 127 -33.17 3.38 2.46
C LEU A 127 -33.01 2.39 1.28
N GLY A 128 -32.39 1.22 1.51
CA GLY A 128 -32.09 0.25 0.46
C GLY A 128 -30.76 0.50 -0.28
N LEU A 129 -29.96 1.47 0.18
CA LEU A 129 -28.65 1.75 -0.43
C LEU A 129 -27.57 0.80 0.11
N ILE A 130 -26.78 0.27 -0.82
CA ILE A 130 -25.68 -0.65 -0.53
C ILE A 130 -24.38 0.14 -0.43
N CYS A 131 -23.83 0.27 0.77
CA CYS A 131 -22.50 0.83 1.02
C CYS A 131 -21.42 -0.26 0.93
N LYS A 132 -20.26 0.06 0.35
CA LYS A 132 -19.11 -0.84 0.27
C LYS A 132 -17.80 -0.10 0.59
N GLU A 133 -16.96 -0.71 1.43
CA GLU A 133 -15.60 -0.23 1.71
C GLU A 133 -14.60 -0.95 0.79
N LEU A 134 -13.80 -0.18 0.06
CA LEU A 134 -12.72 -0.67 -0.80
C LEU A 134 -11.40 -0.05 -0.36
N THR A 135 -10.58 -0.83 0.34
CA THR A 135 -9.26 -0.38 0.82
C THR A 135 -8.16 -1.34 0.39
N GLY A 136 -6.90 -1.01 0.66
CA GLY A 136 -5.73 -1.78 0.20
C GLY A 136 -5.64 -3.24 0.70
N ASP A 137 -6.50 -3.66 1.63
CA ASP A 137 -6.57 -5.05 2.11
C ASP A 137 -7.64 -5.90 1.39
N THR A 138 -8.49 -5.26 0.58
CA THR A 138 -9.45 -5.93 -0.32
C THR A 138 -8.71 -6.33 -1.60
N GLU A 139 -8.88 -7.56 -2.05
CA GLU A 139 -8.17 -8.06 -3.24
C GLU A 139 -8.60 -7.26 -4.48
N ILE A 140 -7.79 -7.32 -5.54
CA ILE A 140 -8.01 -6.51 -6.76
C ILE A 140 -9.19 -7.07 -7.57
N ASP A 141 -9.56 -8.33 -7.35
CA ASP A 141 -10.51 -9.06 -8.18
C ASP A 141 -11.98 -8.89 -7.73
N ASP A 142 -12.24 -8.08 -6.69
CA ASP A 142 -13.60 -7.80 -6.15
C ASP A 142 -14.42 -6.81 -7.01
N PHE A 143 -14.10 -6.63 -8.30
CA PHE A 143 -14.86 -5.74 -9.21
C PHE A 143 -16.35 -6.11 -9.29
N PHE A 144 -16.67 -7.41 -9.23
CA PHE A 144 -18.04 -7.89 -9.18
C PHE A 144 -18.80 -7.38 -7.96
N GLU A 145 -18.12 -7.19 -6.82
CA GLU A 145 -18.76 -6.74 -5.59
C GLU A 145 -19.15 -5.25 -5.61
N ILE A 146 -18.59 -4.48 -6.54
CA ILE A 146 -18.81 -3.02 -6.66
C ILE A 146 -20.02 -2.73 -7.56
N GLN A 147 -20.37 -3.67 -8.45
CA GLN A 147 -21.45 -3.49 -9.42
C GLN A 147 -22.78 -3.16 -8.75
N ASP A 148 -23.12 -3.85 -7.67
CA ASP A 148 -24.38 -3.64 -6.94
C ASP A 148 -24.29 -2.55 -5.86
N SER A 149 -23.10 -1.98 -5.64
CA SER A 149 -22.91 -0.92 -4.65
C SER A 149 -23.37 0.45 -5.15
N HIS A 150 -23.97 1.22 -4.26
CA HIS A 150 -24.47 2.57 -4.52
C HIS A 150 -23.50 3.64 -3.96
N ILE A 151 -22.91 3.36 -2.78
CA ILE A 151 -21.98 4.25 -2.11
C ILE A 151 -20.66 3.51 -1.88
N ILE A 152 -19.59 3.98 -2.51
CA ILE A 152 -18.27 3.37 -2.46
C ILE A 152 -17.35 4.24 -1.61
N LEU A 153 -16.80 3.69 -0.53
CA LEU A 153 -15.83 4.37 0.34
C LEU A 153 -14.44 3.82 0.09
N THR A 154 -13.50 4.66 -0.30
CA THR A 154 -12.16 4.23 -0.77
C THR A 154 -11.06 5.23 -0.43
N THR A 155 -9.81 4.80 -0.56
CA THR A 155 -8.64 5.71 -0.53
C THR A 155 -8.25 6.13 -1.96
N PRO A 156 -7.50 7.24 -2.13
CA PRO A 156 -7.01 7.66 -3.45
C PRO A 156 -6.26 6.55 -4.20
N GLU A 157 -5.39 5.81 -3.51
CA GLU A 157 -4.54 4.78 -4.13
C GLU A 157 -5.35 3.56 -4.61
N LYS A 158 -6.33 3.12 -3.80
CA LYS A 158 -7.19 2.00 -4.20
C LYS A 158 -8.09 2.40 -5.36
N TRP A 159 -8.58 3.64 -5.37
CA TRP A 159 -9.37 4.16 -6.49
C TRP A 159 -8.53 4.37 -7.75
N ASP A 160 -7.30 4.88 -7.63
CA ASP A 160 -6.37 5.01 -8.75
C ASP A 160 -6.08 3.64 -9.38
N SER A 161 -5.71 2.65 -8.56
CA SER A 161 -5.46 1.28 -9.04
C SER A 161 -6.68 0.66 -9.73
N MET A 162 -7.88 0.94 -9.25
CA MET A 162 -9.15 0.43 -9.80
C MET A 162 -9.52 1.13 -11.12
N THR A 163 -9.33 2.45 -11.20
CA THR A 163 -9.66 3.26 -12.38
C THR A 163 -8.62 3.15 -13.50
N ARG A 164 -7.46 2.53 -13.29
CA ARG A 164 -6.47 2.22 -14.35
C ARG A 164 -6.95 1.18 -15.40
N LYS A 165 -8.21 0.75 -15.36
CA LYS A 165 -8.88 -0.05 -16.41
C LYS A 165 -10.28 0.50 -16.76
N TRP A 166 -10.50 1.80 -16.62
CA TRP A 166 -11.86 2.34 -16.65
C TRP A 166 -12.60 2.20 -17.98
N LYS A 167 -11.89 2.17 -19.12
CA LYS A 167 -12.51 2.02 -20.45
C LYS A 167 -13.16 0.65 -20.66
N ASP A 168 -12.67 -0.38 -19.97
CA ASP A 168 -13.27 -1.71 -19.98
C ASP A 168 -14.48 -1.82 -19.02
N ASN A 169 -14.72 -0.78 -18.21
CA ASN A 169 -15.62 -0.82 -17.05
C ASN A 169 -16.76 0.21 -17.16
N CYS A 170 -17.93 -0.25 -17.58
CA CYS A 170 -19.18 0.56 -17.61
C CYS A 170 -19.52 1.20 -16.25
N LEU A 171 -19.11 0.60 -15.13
CA LEU A 171 -19.44 1.07 -13.78
C LEU A 171 -18.90 2.47 -13.46
N LEU A 172 -17.75 2.84 -14.00
CA LEU A 172 -17.14 4.15 -13.71
C LEU A 172 -17.86 5.29 -14.43
N GLN A 173 -18.53 4.98 -15.53
CA GLN A 173 -19.39 5.93 -16.23
C GLN A 173 -20.69 6.22 -15.45
N LEU A 174 -21.07 5.36 -14.49
CA LEU A 174 -22.26 5.55 -13.65
C LEU A 174 -22.02 6.47 -12.44
N VAL A 175 -20.76 6.84 -12.15
CA VAL A 175 -20.45 7.74 -11.03
C VAL A 175 -21.01 9.13 -11.29
N ARG A 176 -21.92 9.59 -10.43
CA ARG A 176 -22.57 10.91 -10.51
C ARG A 176 -22.11 11.88 -9.42
N LEU A 177 -21.56 11.36 -8.33
CA LEU A 177 -21.12 12.17 -7.19
C LEU A 177 -19.76 11.71 -6.69
N PHE A 178 -18.84 12.66 -6.56
CA PHE A 178 -17.47 12.43 -6.10
C PHE A 178 -17.17 13.31 -4.89
N LEU A 179 -17.01 12.66 -3.74
CA LEU A 179 -16.86 13.29 -2.43
C LEU A 179 -15.40 13.17 -1.98
N ILE A 180 -14.75 14.30 -1.70
CA ILE A 180 -13.33 14.35 -1.33
C ILE A 180 -13.22 14.89 0.10
N ASP A 181 -12.86 14.01 1.03
CA ASP A 181 -12.56 14.40 2.40
C ASP A 181 -11.08 14.76 2.57
N GLU A 182 -10.83 15.75 3.42
CA GLU A 182 -9.52 16.34 3.68
C GLU A 182 -8.74 16.69 2.41
N VAL A 183 -9.36 17.44 1.49
CA VAL A 183 -8.76 17.84 0.18
C VAL A 183 -7.38 18.50 0.31
N HIS A 184 -7.04 19.09 1.47
CA HIS A 184 -5.71 19.62 1.75
C HIS A 184 -4.59 18.57 1.63
N VAL A 185 -4.91 17.27 1.68
CA VAL A 185 -3.97 16.16 1.46
C VAL A 185 -3.33 16.20 0.07
N VAL A 186 -3.86 16.99 -0.87
CA VAL A 186 -3.18 17.27 -2.15
C VAL A 186 -1.76 17.82 -1.98
N LYS A 187 -1.43 18.46 -0.85
CA LYS A 187 -0.06 18.92 -0.54
C LYS A 187 0.89 17.82 -0.05
N ASP A 188 0.36 16.65 0.33
CA ASP A 188 1.15 15.55 0.85
C ASP A 188 2.11 15.04 -0.24
N THR A 189 3.40 14.96 0.08
CA THR A 189 4.45 14.58 -0.87
C THR A 189 4.33 13.15 -1.39
N THR A 190 3.69 12.26 -0.64
CA THR A 190 3.58 10.83 -0.96
C THR A 190 2.22 10.47 -1.57
N ARG A 191 1.15 11.16 -1.20
CA ARG A 191 -0.24 10.77 -1.53
C ARG A 191 -1.00 11.82 -2.33
N GLY A 192 -0.56 13.08 -2.26
CA GLY A 192 -1.25 14.21 -2.89
C GLY A 192 -1.36 14.06 -4.41
N ALA A 193 -0.26 13.68 -5.06
CA ALA A 193 -0.22 13.39 -6.49
C ALA A 193 -1.30 12.40 -6.94
N THR A 194 -1.54 11.34 -6.16
CA THR A 194 -2.56 10.32 -6.49
C THR A 194 -3.97 10.87 -6.38
N LEU A 195 -4.27 11.66 -5.33
CA LEU A 195 -5.57 12.33 -5.19
C LEU A 195 -5.83 13.28 -6.37
N GLU A 196 -4.83 14.08 -6.72
CA GLU A 196 -4.91 15.04 -7.82
C GLU A 196 -5.24 14.35 -9.15
N VAL A 197 -4.50 13.29 -9.48
CA VAL A 197 -4.67 12.52 -10.72
C VAL A 197 -6.01 11.82 -10.78
N VAL A 198 -6.48 11.26 -9.67
CA VAL A 198 -7.80 10.64 -9.59
C VAL A 198 -8.89 11.65 -9.92
N VAL A 199 -8.84 12.87 -9.34
CA VAL A 199 -9.82 13.91 -9.63
C VAL A 199 -9.77 14.34 -11.09
N SER A 200 -8.57 14.56 -11.64
CA SER A 200 -8.38 14.88 -13.06
C SER A 200 -8.92 13.79 -13.98
N ARG A 201 -8.70 12.52 -13.64
CA ARG A 201 -9.25 11.38 -14.39
C ARG A 201 -10.78 11.34 -14.34
N MET A 202 -11.39 11.59 -13.18
CA MET A 202 -12.84 11.62 -13.07
C MET A 202 -13.46 12.74 -13.92
N LYS A 203 -12.80 13.91 -14.02
CA LYS A 203 -13.21 14.96 -14.96
C LYS A 203 -13.08 14.52 -16.42
N ALA A 204 -11.97 13.89 -16.80
CA ALA A 204 -11.78 13.38 -18.15
C ALA A 204 -12.84 12.34 -18.53
N ILE A 205 -13.19 11.43 -17.61
CA ILE A 205 -14.28 10.47 -17.76
C ILE A 205 -15.62 11.19 -17.94
N HIS A 206 -15.87 12.24 -17.16
CA HIS A 206 -17.08 13.06 -17.32
C HIS A 206 -17.14 13.70 -18.70
N THR A 207 -16.08 14.36 -19.17
CA THR A 207 -16.00 14.97 -20.51
C THR A 207 -16.23 13.94 -21.61
N TYR A 208 -15.58 12.77 -21.52
CA TYR A 208 -15.76 11.68 -22.47
C TYR A 208 -17.22 11.19 -22.53
N ARG A 209 -17.86 11.03 -21.36
CA ARG A 209 -19.26 10.63 -21.26
C ARG A 209 -20.20 11.65 -21.89
N THR A 210 -20.02 12.94 -21.59
CA THR A 210 -20.83 14.02 -22.14
C THR A 210 -20.70 14.09 -23.66
N ALA A 211 -19.50 13.86 -24.19
CA ALA A 211 -19.27 13.80 -25.63
C ALA A 211 -19.98 12.62 -26.32
N GLN A 212 -20.06 11.45 -25.66
CA GLN A 212 -20.75 10.28 -26.23
C GLN A 212 -22.27 10.34 -26.14
N ASN A 213 -22.82 10.86 -25.04
CA ASN A 213 -24.27 10.96 -24.84
C ASN A 213 -24.67 12.36 -24.33
N PRO A 214 -24.68 13.38 -25.21
CA PRO A 214 -25.02 14.75 -24.83
C PRO A 214 -26.44 14.87 -24.25
N GLU A 215 -27.38 14.05 -24.76
CA GLU A 215 -28.79 14.06 -24.37
C GLU A 215 -29.05 13.50 -22.96
N ALA A 216 -28.10 12.74 -22.39
CA ALA A 216 -28.32 12.11 -21.09
C ALA A 216 -28.35 13.12 -19.94
N GLY A 217 -27.77 14.32 -20.08
CA GLY A 217 -27.80 15.38 -19.06
C GLY A 217 -27.15 15.01 -17.72
N LEU A 218 -26.42 13.91 -17.65
CA LEU A 218 -25.86 13.36 -16.41
C LEU A 218 -24.46 13.94 -16.14
N SER A 219 -24.42 15.06 -15.41
CA SER A 219 -23.17 15.66 -14.95
C SER A 219 -22.63 15.02 -13.67
N MET A 220 -21.30 14.96 -13.55
CA MET A 220 -20.63 14.50 -12.33
C MET A 220 -20.37 15.67 -11.40
N ARG A 221 -20.85 15.57 -10.16
CA ARG A 221 -20.69 16.60 -9.14
C ARG A 221 -19.52 16.29 -8.21
N PHE A 222 -18.67 17.28 -7.96
CA PHE A 222 -17.58 17.22 -6.99
C PHE A 222 -17.95 17.99 -5.72
N VAL A 223 -17.76 17.36 -4.55
CA VAL A 223 -17.87 18.01 -3.25
C VAL A 223 -16.61 17.74 -2.46
N ALA A 224 -15.81 18.78 -2.21
CA ALA A 224 -14.54 18.70 -1.51
C ALA A 224 -14.60 19.43 -0.18
N VAL A 225 -14.11 18.82 0.89
CA VAL A 225 -14.25 19.36 2.24
C VAL A 225 -12.92 19.18 2.99
N SER A 226 -12.51 20.18 3.77
CA SER A 226 -11.26 20.14 4.55
C SER A 226 -11.30 21.09 5.75
N ALA A 227 -10.43 20.85 6.73
CA ALA A 227 -10.26 21.72 7.89
C ALA A 227 -9.56 23.06 7.61
N THR A 228 -8.60 23.07 6.69
CA THR A 228 -7.73 24.23 6.44
C THR A 228 -7.44 24.32 4.95
N ILE A 229 -7.96 25.36 4.28
CA ILE A 229 -7.70 25.64 2.87
C ILE A 229 -7.46 27.16 2.70
N PRO A 230 -6.24 27.68 2.95
CA PRO A 230 -6.01 29.13 2.92
C PRO A 230 -6.20 29.73 1.53
N ASN A 231 -5.91 28.94 0.49
CA ASN A 231 -6.16 29.24 -0.90
C ASN A 231 -7.37 28.47 -1.45
N ILE A 232 -8.52 28.53 -0.76
CA ILE A 232 -9.77 27.90 -1.22
C ILE A 232 -10.19 28.30 -2.64
N PRO A 233 -9.95 29.53 -3.14
CA PRO A 233 -10.24 29.87 -4.54
C PRO A 233 -9.46 28.98 -5.51
N ASP A 234 -8.22 28.61 -5.22
CA ASP A 234 -7.41 27.76 -6.10
C ASP A 234 -7.98 26.34 -6.21
N ILE A 235 -8.50 25.81 -5.11
CA ILE A 235 -9.17 24.50 -5.09
C ILE A 235 -10.52 24.58 -5.81
N ALA A 236 -11.22 25.70 -5.68
CA ALA A 236 -12.48 25.94 -6.39
C ALA A 236 -12.28 26.09 -7.91
N ASP A 237 -11.23 26.79 -8.32
CA ASP A 237 -10.79 26.91 -9.73
C ASP A 237 -10.36 25.55 -10.25
N TRP A 238 -9.62 24.78 -9.45
CA TRP A 238 -9.27 23.42 -9.81
C TRP A 238 -10.52 22.58 -10.01
N LEU A 239 -11.50 22.58 -9.11
CA LEU A 239 -12.75 21.80 -9.25
C LEU A 239 -13.80 22.47 -10.14
N SER A 240 -13.41 23.38 -11.02
CA SER A 240 -14.29 24.01 -12.00
C SER A 240 -14.90 23.01 -13.00
N ASN A 241 -16.05 23.39 -13.56
CA ASN A 241 -16.72 22.70 -14.67
C ASN A 241 -17.23 23.73 -15.69
N GLU A 242 -18.03 23.28 -16.67
CA GLU A 242 -18.62 24.15 -17.72
C GLU A 242 -19.43 25.33 -17.16
N SER A 243 -19.95 25.22 -15.92
CA SER A 243 -20.71 26.27 -15.25
C SER A 243 -19.82 27.29 -14.50
N GLY A 244 -18.50 27.15 -14.58
CA GLY A 244 -17.52 28.01 -13.91
C GLY A 244 -16.83 27.35 -12.70
N PRO A 245 -16.13 28.15 -11.88
CA PRO A 245 -15.49 27.67 -10.66
C PRO A 245 -16.48 27.06 -9.67
N ALA A 246 -16.00 26.14 -8.84
CA ALA A 246 -16.82 25.56 -7.78
C ALA A 246 -17.29 26.65 -6.79
N THR A 247 -18.51 26.53 -6.29
CA THR A 247 -18.98 27.38 -5.19
C THR A 247 -18.23 26.99 -3.93
N TYR A 248 -17.81 27.95 -3.12
CA TYR A 248 -17.04 27.62 -1.92
C TYR A 248 -17.56 28.31 -0.67
N LEU A 249 -17.39 27.62 0.46
CA LEU A 249 -17.67 28.10 1.79
C LEU A 249 -16.36 28.18 2.56
N ASP A 250 -15.96 29.39 2.93
CA ASP A 250 -14.80 29.62 3.78
C ASP A 250 -15.25 29.99 5.20
N MET A 251 -15.02 29.08 6.13
CA MET A 251 -15.30 29.25 7.55
C MET A 251 -14.00 29.22 8.32
N ASP A 252 -13.66 30.36 8.90
CA ASP A 252 -12.48 30.48 9.75
C ASP A 252 -12.63 29.72 11.09
N GLU A 253 -11.56 29.66 11.87
CA GLU A 253 -11.53 29.03 13.20
C GLU A 253 -12.51 29.65 14.22
N SER A 254 -13.06 30.85 13.95
CA SER A 254 -14.05 31.46 14.85
C SER A 254 -15.37 30.69 14.88
N HIS A 255 -15.65 29.89 13.85
CA HIS A 255 -16.85 29.07 13.71
C HIS A 255 -16.72 27.66 14.32
N ARG A 256 -15.60 27.35 14.99
CA ARG A 256 -15.41 26.07 15.66
C ARG A 256 -16.40 25.95 16.85
N PRO A 257 -17.13 24.82 16.99
CA PRO A 257 -18.11 24.67 18.09
C PRO A 257 -17.54 24.82 19.50
N VAL A 258 -16.28 24.41 19.68
CA VAL A 258 -15.53 24.57 20.93
C VAL A 258 -14.31 25.45 20.64
N LYS A 259 -14.18 26.59 21.33
CA LYS A 259 -13.10 27.54 21.08
C LYS A 259 -11.75 26.89 21.33
N LEU A 260 -10.87 26.90 20.34
CA LEU A 260 -9.56 26.29 20.48
C LEU A 260 -8.49 27.34 20.79
N ARG A 261 -7.90 27.26 21.98
CA ARG A 261 -6.67 27.96 22.33
C ARG A 261 -5.47 27.17 21.80
N LYS A 262 -4.68 27.80 20.92
CA LYS A 262 -3.50 27.21 20.29
C LYS A 262 -2.23 27.73 20.97
N VAL A 263 -1.37 26.84 21.45
CA VAL A 263 -0.13 27.21 22.17
C VAL A 263 1.07 26.45 21.61
N VAL A 264 2.09 27.17 21.14
CA VAL A 264 3.38 26.58 20.74
C VAL A 264 4.46 26.93 21.74
N LEU A 265 4.98 25.91 22.42
CA LEU A 265 6.06 26.01 23.40
C LEU A 265 7.37 25.54 22.79
N GLY A 266 8.32 26.46 22.66
CA GLY A 266 9.70 26.15 22.31
C GLY A 266 10.50 25.73 23.54
N PHE A 267 11.29 24.67 23.41
CA PHE A 267 12.21 24.19 24.45
C PHE A 267 13.66 24.25 23.96
N PRO A 268 14.63 24.48 24.86
CA PRO A 268 16.04 24.48 24.50
C PRO A 268 16.47 23.10 24.03
N CYS A 269 17.14 23.05 22.87
CA CYS A 269 17.77 21.87 22.32
C CYS A 269 19.21 22.24 21.96
N ASN A 270 20.18 21.57 22.58
CA ASN A 270 21.59 21.80 22.26
C ASN A 270 21.89 21.25 20.86
N GLN A 271 22.81 21.88 20.12
CA GLN A 271 23.15 21.46 18.75
C GLN A 271 23.65 20.01 18.66
N ASN A 272 24.28 19.50 19.73
CA ASN A 272 24.78 18.11 19.81
C ASN A 272 23.77 17.13 20.46
N GLN A 273 22.57 17.58 20.80
CA GLN A 273 21.54 16.74 21.41
C GLN A 273 20.76 16.00 20.32
N THR A 274 20.64 14.68 20.45
CA THR A 274 19.84 13.88 19.53
C THR A 274 18.34 14.12 19.76
N GLU A 275 17.52 13.93 18.72
CA GLU A 275 16.05 14.04 18.81
C GLU A 275 15.48 13.17 19.94
N PHE A 276 16.04 11.98 20.11
CA PHE A 276 15.64 11.06 21.19
C PHE A 276 15.88 11.66 22.58
N LYS A 277 17.04 12.29 22.80
CA LYS A 277 17.34 12.95 24.08
C LYS A 277 16.47 14.17 24.30
N PHE A 278 16.16 14.91 23.24
CA PHE A 278 15.22 16.04 23.29
C PHE A 278 13.82 15.54 23.69
N ASP A 279 13.26 14.55 23.00
CA ASP A 279 11.95 13.96 23.34
C ASP A 279 11.88 13.45 24.78
N LEU A 280 12.94 12.79 25.27
CA LEU A 280 13.00 12.29 26.64
C LEU A 280 12.94 13.43 27.68
N SER A 281 13.62 14.55 27.39
CA SER A 281 13.61 15.72 28.27
C SER A 281 12.22 16.34 28.43
N LEU A 282 11.37 16.21 27.40
CA LEU A 282 10.01 16.73 27.42
C LEU A 282 9.09 15.96 28.40
N ASN A 283 9.41 14.70 28.75
CA ASN A 283 8.63 13.91 29.71
C ASN A 283 8.41 14.65 31.03
N TYR A 284 9.48 15.25 31.55
CA TYR A 284 9.48 15.96 32.83
C TYR A 284 8.82 17.35 32.74
N LYS A 285 8.35 17.77 31.57
CA LYS A 285 7.64 19.04 31.37
C LYS A 285 6.12 18.84 31.23
N ILE A 286 5.67 17.61 30.97
CA ILE A 286 4.25 17.29 30.74
C ILE A 286 3.39 17.60 31.97
N ALA A 287 3.86 17.28 33.19
CA ALA A 287 3.11 17.55 34.42
C ALA A 287 2.74 19.04 34.55
N ASN A 288 3.70 19.94 34.34
CA ASN A 288 3.47 21.39 34.39
C ASN A 288 2.51 21.87 33.29
N ILE A 289 2.59 21.29 32.09
CA ILE A 289 1.69 21.64 30.97
C ILE A 289 0.26 21.22 31.31
N ILE A 290 0.05 20.00 31.80
CA ILE A 290 -1.27 19.52 32.20
C ILE A 290 -1.82 20.40 33.32
N GLN A 291 -1.02 20.68 34.35
CA GLN A 291 -1.45 21.56 35.45
C GLN A 291 -1.84 22.96 34.98
N THR A 292 -1.15 23.50 33.97
CA THR A 292 -1.38 24.86 33.46
C THR A 292 -2.59 24.97 32.53
N TYR A 293 -2.87 23.94 31.71
CA TYR A 293 -3.80 24.06 30.58
C TYR A 293 -4.98 23.08 30.61
N SER A 294 -5.03 22.13 31.55
CA SER A 294 -6.09 21.12 31.58
C SER A 294 -7.39 21.60 32.24
N ASP A 295 -7.34 22.64 33.07
CA ASP A 295 -8.48 23.07 33.90
C ASP A 295 -9.13 21.91 34.70
N GLN A 296 -8.32 20.93 35.13
CA GLN A 296 -8.77 19.69 35.79
C GLN A 296 -9.72 18.82 34.93
N LYS A 297 -9.66 18.97 33.61
CA LYS A 297 -10.42 18.17 32.63
C LYS A 297 -9.53 17.18 31.88
N PRO A 298 -10.11 16.20 31.16
CA PRO A 298 -9.34 15.16 30.49
C PRO A 298 -8.29 15.69 29.50
N ALA A 299 -7.08 15.12 29.55
CA ALA A 299 -5.94 15.46 28.71
C ALA A 299 -5.49 14.28 27.84
N LEU A 300 -5.29 14.54 26.55
CA LEU A 300 -4.80 13.58 25.57
C LEU A 300 -3.39 13.99 25.11
N VAL A 301 -2.40 13.13 25.32
CA VAL A 301 -0.99 13.41 25.03
C VAL A 301 -0.49 12.51 23.89
N PHE A 302 -0.15 13.11 22.75
CA PHE A 302 0.44 12.41 21.61
C PHE A 302 1.96 12.33 21.75
N CYS A 303 2.51 11.13 21.60
CA CYS A 303 3.96 10.86 21.62
C CYS A 303 4.42 10.16 20.33
N SER A 304 5.71 10.34 20.02
CA SER A 304 6.36 9.85 18.79
C SER A 304 6.49 8.33 18.67
N THR A 305 6.57 7.59 19.79
CA THR A 305 6.81 6.15 19.76
C THR A 305 6.00 5.40 20.81
N ARG A 306 5.75 4.10 20.58
CA ARG A 306 5.04 3.22 21.54
C ARG A 306 5.75 3.12 22.90
N LYS A 307 7.08 3.00 22.88
CA LYS A 307 7.89 3.03 24.10
C LYS A 307 7.86 4.40 24.77
N GLY A 308 7.90 5.48 23.99
CA GLY A 308 7.77 6.84 24.47
C GLY A 308 6.45 7.07 25.22
N VAL A 309 5.33 6.59 24.66
CA VAL A 309 4.01 6.61 25.30
C VAL A 309 4.05 5.97 26.70
N GLN A 310 4.59 4.74 26.81
CA GLN A 310 4.70 4.04 28.11
C GLN A 310 5.61 4.77 29.10
N GLN A 311 6.76 5.27 28.63
CA GLN A 311 7.71 5.99 29.46
C GLN A 311 7.17 7.32 29.96
N SER A 312 6.54 8.12 29.08
CA SER A 312 5.92 9.40 29.43
C SER A 312 4.78 9.21 30.44
N ALA A 313 3.94 8.19 30.26
CA ALA A 313 2.88 7.85 31.20
C ALA A 313 3.44 7.47 32.58
N ALA A 314 4.49 6.64 32.63
CA ALA A 314 5.13 6.23 33.87
C ALA A 314 5.82 7.38 34.61
N VAL A 315 6.41 8.34 33.89
CA VAL A 315 6.98 9.56 34.49
C VAL A 315 5.87 10.42 35.08
N LEU A 316 4.79 10.67 34.32
CA LEU A 316 3.67 11.48 34.84
C LEU A 316 3.03 10.86 36.08
N ALA A 317 2.84 9.53 36.11
CA ALA A 317 2.23 8.85 37.26
C ALA A 317 3.05 8.96 38.56
N LYS A 318 4.37 9.21 38.46
CA LYS A 318 5.22 9.47 39.63
C LYS A 318 5.08 10.90 40.11
N ASP A 319 5.07 11.85 39.17
CA ASP A 319 5.17 13.29 39.44
C ASP A 319 3.80 13.93 39.73
N ALA A 320 2.71 13.39 39.18
CA ALA A 320 1.36 13.92 39.33
C ALA A 320 0.54 13.15 40.36
N ARG A 321 -0.27 13.88 41.12
CA ARG A 321 -1.32 13.33 41.99
C ARG A 321 -2.64 13.94 41.54
N PHE A 322 -3.53 13.11 40.99
CA PHE A 322 -4.88 13.53 40.61
C PHE A 322 -5.80 13.46 41.83
N ILE A 323 -6.74 14.39 41.92
CA ILE A 323 -7.80 14.34 42.93
C ILE A 323 -8.80 13.28 42.46
N ILE A 324 -8.75 12.08 43.06
CA ILE A 324 -9.61 10.95 42.72
C ILE A 324 -10.51 10.67 43.93
N SER A 325 -11.83 10.77 43.75
CA SER A 325 -12.79 10.41 44.79
C SER A 325 -12.80 8.89 45.04
N ILE A 326 -13.35 8.44 46.17
CA ILE A 326 -13.43 7.01 46.50
C ILE A 326 -14.21 6.25 45.42
N GLU A 327 -15.37 6.76 45.02
CA GLU A 327 -16.19 6.18 43.95
C GLU A 327 -15.46 6.15 42.60
N HIS A 328 -14.69 7.19 42.28
CA HIS A 328 -13.90 7.26 41.06
C HIS A 328 -12.77 6.23 41.08
N LYS A 329 -12.13 6.03 42.23
CA LYS A 329 -11.11 5.00 42.44
C LYS A 329 -11.69 3.60 42.28
N GLU A 330 -12.90 3.34 42.75
CA GLU A 330 -13.59 2.05 42.54
C GLU A 330 -13.87 1.78 41.06
N ARG A 331 -14.33 2.81 40.31
CA ARG A 331 -14.51 2.68 38.84
C ARG A 331 -13.20 2.37 38.14
N LEU A 332 -12.11 3.06 38.48
CA LEU A 332 -10.78 2.79 37.95
C LEU A 332 -10.30 1.37 38.29
N LEU A 333 -10.55 0.90 39.52
CA LEU A 333 -10.21 -0.46 39.95
C LEU A 333 -10.96 -1.52 39.13
N LYS A 334 -12.23 -1.27 38.79
CA LYS A 334 -13.03 -2.16 37.93
C LYS A 334 -12.42 -2.30 36.53
N TYR A 335 -12.00 -1.20 35.91
CA TYR A 335 -11.29 -1.26 34.63
C TYR A 335 -9.95 -1.99 34.79
N ALA A 336 -9.16 -1.63 35.81
CA ALA A 336 -7.84 -2.21 36.09
C ALA A 336 -7.88 -3.73 36.26
N ASN A 337 -8.90 -4.27 36.93
CA ASN A 337 -9.06 -5.73 37.12
C ASN A 337 -9.33 -6.49 35.82
N SER A 338 -9.81 -5.80 34.77
CA SER A 338 -10.12 -6.40 33.47
C SER A 338 -8.99 -6.25 32.44
N ILE A 339 -7.93 -5.50 32.78
CA ILE A 339 -6.79 -5.23 31.90
C ILE A 339 -5.76 -6.36 32.02
N LEU A 340 -5.29 -6.85 30.87
CA LEU A 340 -4.31 -7.93 30.79
C LEU A 340 -2.87 -7.43 30.96
N ASP A 341 -2.55 -6.24 30.44
CA ASP A 341 -1.22 -5.64 30.59
C ASP A 341 -0.98 -5.14 32.03
N SER A 342 -0.05 -5.79 32.73
CA SER A 342 0.24 -5.48 34.14
C SER A 342 0.71 -4.03 34.35
N LYS A 343 1.49 -3.46 33.41
CA LYS A 343 1.99 -2.08 33.53
C LYS A 343 0.88 -1.08 33.28
N LEU A 344 -0.02 -1.37 32.32
CA LEU A 344 -1.18 -0.53 32.06
C LEU A 344 -2.13 -0.52 33.25
N ARG A 345 -2.40 -1.69 33.83
CA ARG A 345 -3.22 -1.84 35.04
C ARG A 345 -2.74 -0.95 36.18
N ASP A 346 -1.44 -0.97 36.46
CA ASP A 346 -0.86 -0.19 37.56
C ASP A 346 -0.99 1.33 37.34
N LEU A 347 -0.88 1.79 36.09
CA LEU A 347 -1.03 3.21 35.75
C LEU A 347 -2.50 3.66 35.79
N VAL A 348 -3.44 2.82 35.35
CA VAL A 348 -4.88 3.13 35.35
C VAL A 348 -5.39 3.38 36.76
N MET A 349 -4.91 2.63 37.75
CA MET A 349 -5.22 2.88 39.16
C MET A 349 -4.76 4.26 39.67
N LEU A 350 -3.78 4.86 39.00
CA LEU A 350 -3.27 6.21 39.28
C LEU A 350 -3.93 7.28 38.39
N GLY A 351 -4.93 6.94 37.58
CA GLY A 351 -5.62 7.87 36.68
C GLY A 351 -4.85 8.20 35.40
N VAL A 352 -3.84 7.40 35.02
CA VAL A 352 -3.06 7.57 33.79
C VAL A 352 -3.18 6.32 32.93
N GLY A 353 -3.55 6.46 31.67
CA GLY A 353 -3.60 5.34 30.73
C GLY A 353 -2.69 5.56 29.52
N TYR A 354 -2.48 4.49 28.76
CA TYR A 354 -1.83 4.58 27.47
C TYR A 354 -2.48 3.72 26.38
N HIS A 355 -2.39 4.18 25.13
CA HIS A 355 -2.95 3.52 23.96
C HIS A 355 -1.96 3.49 22.80
N HIS A 356 -1.74 2.32 22.21
CA HIS A 356 -0.99 2.16 20.96
C HIS A 356 -1.27 0.81 20.31
N ALA A 357 -0.92 0.64 19.03
CA ALA A 357 -1.17 -0.59 18.27
C ALA A 357 -0.54 -1.88 18.87
N GLY A 358 0.46 -1.76 19.74
CA GLY A 358 1.03 -2.89 20.48
C GLY A 358 0.25 -3.33 21.73
N VAL A 359 -0.80 -2.62 22.14
CA VAL A 359 -1.69 -3.02 23.25
C VAL A 359 -2.76 -3.96 22.69
N VAL A 360 -3.12 -4.99 23.45
CA VAL A 360 -4.16 -5.96 23.07
C VAL A 360 -5.48 -5.23 22.81
N LEU A 361 -6.26 -5.72 21.84
CA LEU A 361 -7.50 -5.05 21.40
C LEU A 361 -8.53 -4.91 22.53
N SER A 362 -8.65 -5.90 23.42
CA SER A 362 -9.53 -5.85 24.60
C SER A 362 -9.18 -4.66 25.50
N ASP A 363 -7.90 -4.53 25.84
CA ASP A 363 -7.39 -3.48 26.73
C ASP A 363 -7.55 -2.10 26.09
N ARG A 364 -7.33 -1.98 24.76
CA ARG A 364 -7.57 -0.73 24.03
C ARG A 364 -9.02 -0.26 24.15
N LYS A 365 -9.99 -1.14 23.96
CA LYS A 365 -11.42 -0.80 24.08
C LYS A 365 -11.79 -0.33 25.49
N LEU A 366 -11.24 -0.99 26.52
CA LEU A 366 -11.48 -0.59 27.92
C LEU A 366 -10.91 0.80 28.23
N ILE A 367 -9.71 1.11 27.73
CA ILE A 367 -9.10 2.44 27.91
C ILE A 367 -9.86 3.53 27.13
N GLU A 368 -10.30 3.23 25.90
CA GLU A 368 -11.14 4.13 25.10
C GLU A 368 -12.44 4.45 25.83
N GLU A 369 -13.10 3.43 26.40
CA GLU A 369 -14.32 3.58 27.19
C GLU A 369 -14.09 4.41 28.47
N ALA A 370 -13.06 4.08 29.25
CA ALA A 370 -12.73 4.80 30.48
C ALA A 370 -12.42 6.28 30.22
N PHE A 371 -11.71 6.59 29.13
CA PHE A 371 -11.43 7.97 28.74
C PHE A 371 -12.68 8.70 28.25
N THR A 372 -13.52 8.06 27.44
CA THR A 372 -14.78 8.65 26.92
C THR A 372 -15.74 9.02 28.06
N ARG A 373 -15.82 8.18 29.09
CA ARG A 373 -16.65 8.42 30.28
C ARG A 373 -16.08 9.50 31.21
N GLY A 374 -14.86 9.99 30.96
CA GLY A 374 -14.16 10.93 31.83
C GLY A 374 -13.59 10.29 33.10
N ASP A 375 -13.62 8.96 33.21
CA ASP A 375 -13.01 8.22 34.33
C ASP A 375 -11.48 8.23 34.25
N LEU A 376 -10.89 8.42 33.07
CA LEU A 376 -9.44 8.49 32.92
C LEU A 376 -8.98 9.94 32.67
N PRO A 377 -8.35 10.62 33.65
CA PRO A 377 -7.88 11.99 33.50
C PRO A 377 -6.87 12.22 32.38
N VAL A 378 -5.89 11.33 32.23
CA VAL A 378 -4.82 11.52 31.23
C VAL A 378 -4.61 10.24 30.41
N LEU A 379 -4.61 10.40 29.09
CA LEU A 379 -4.33 9.32 28.15
C LEU A 379 -3.13 9.67 27.26
N PHE A 380 -2.10 8.82 27.28
CA PHE A 380 -0.97 8.92 26.35
C PHE A 380 -1.21 8.03 25.14
N THR A 381 -0.93 8.53 23.94
CA THR A 381 -1.17 7.78 22.71
C THR A 381 -0.15 8.08 21.61
N THR A 382 -0.07 7.20 20.62
CA THR A 382 0.60 7.49 19.34
C THR A 382 -0.36 8.16 18.35
N ARG A 383 0.19 8.72 17.25
CA ARG A 383 -0.53 9.30 16.10
C ARG A 383 -1.73 8.46 15.61
N THR A 384 -1.62 7.14 15.67
CA THR A 384 -2.64 6.20 15.18
C THR A 384 -4.04 6.42 15.76
N LEU A 385 -4.14 6.96 16.99
CA LEU A 385 -5.43 7.23 17.62
C LEU A 385 -6.12 8.45 17.00
N ALA A 386 -5.36 9.50 16.67
CA ALA A 386 -5.90 10.68 15.98
C ALA A 386 -6.53 10.34 14.64
N MET A 387 -6.10 9.23 14.02
CA MET A 387 -6.56 8.78 12.71
C MET A 387 -7.77 7.84 12.78
N GLY A 388 -8.00 7.12 13.89
CA GLY A 388 -8.87 5.94 13.87
C GLY A 388 -9.88 5.78 15.00
N VAL A 389 -9.88 6.66 16.00
CA VAL A 389 -10.88 6.62 17.08
C VAL A 389 -11.31 8.04 17.43
N ASN A 390 -12.62 8.24 17.61
CA ASN A 390 -13.16 9.53 18.01
C ASN A 390 -13.09 9.76 19.53
N LEU A 391 -11.91 10.13 20.03
CA LEU A 391 -11.67 10.47 21.44
C LEU A 391 -11.28 11.94 21.60
N PRO A 392 -12.26 12.86 21.75
CA PRO A 392 -11.97 14.26 22.04
C PRO A 392 -11.55 14.47 23.51
N ALA A 393 -10.71 15.48 23.75
CA ALA A 393 -10.22 15.85 25.08
C ALA A 393 -10.20 17.36 25.25
N HIS A 394 -10.29 17.87 26.49
CA HIS A 394 -10.22 19.32 26.75
C HIS A 394 -8.82 19.86 26.43
N LEU A 395 -7.78 19.13 26.85
CA LEU A 395 -6.39 19.45 26.56
C LEU A 395 -5.81 18.40 25.60
N VAL A 396 -5.27 18.85 24.48
CA VAL A 396 -4.40 18.02 23.62
C VAL A 396 -2.96 18.51 23.72
N VAL A 397 -2.03 17.60 23.95
CA VAL A 397 -0.59 17.91 23.96
C VAL A 397 0.11 17.09 22.89
N ILE A 398 0.79 17.75 21.97
CA ILE A 398 1.69 17.11 21.00
C ILE A 398 3.10 17.19 21.57
N LYS A 399 3.57 16.06 22.12
CA LYS A 399 4.90 15.94 22.71
C LYS A 399 5.91 15.66 21.60
N SER A 400 6.77 16.65 21.34
CA SER A 400 7.71 16.70 20.21
C SER A 400 7.00 16.81 18.87
N THR A 401 7.66 17.47 17.91
CA THR A 401 7.18 17.59 16.52
C THR A 401 7.87 16.63 15.57
N MET A 402 8.68 15.73 16.12
CA MET A 402 9.35 14.66 15.38
C MET A 402 8.65 13.33 15.65
N GLN A 403 8.54 12.52 14.62
CA GLN A 403 8.06 11.14 14.67
C GLN A 403 9.15 10.17 14.22
N TYR A 404 8.99 8.92 14.62
CA TYR A 404 9.87 7.84 14.19
C TYR A 404 9.08 6.88 13.29
N VAL A 405 9.27 7.02 11.98
CA VAL A 405 8.59 6.23 10.94
C VAL A 405 9.64 5.59 10.05
N GLY A 406 9.44 4.33 9.66
CA GLY A 406 10.36 3.62 8.78
C GLY A 406 11.74 3.28 9.38
N GLY A 407 12.16 3.93 10.46
CA GLY A 407 13.51 3.85 11.02
C GLY A 407 14.26 5.20 11.01
N SER A 408 13.63 6.24 10.46
CA SER A 408 14.13 7.62 10.46
C SER A 408 13.34 8.46 11.46
N CYS A 409 14.03 9.46 12.00
CA CYS A 409 13.38 10.55 12.68
C CYS A 409 13.02 11.60 11.64
N GLU A 410 11.74 11.85 11.44
CA GLU A 410 11.22 12.83 10.50
C GLU A 410 10.19 13.72 11.19
N GLU A 411 9.90 14.88 10.62
CA GLU A 411 8.84 15.75 11.16
C GLU A 411 7.46 15.11 10.94
N TYR A 412 6.51 15.41 11.83
CA TYR A 412 5.11 15.08 11.53
C TYR A 412 4.65 15.84 10.29
N SER A 413 3.82 15.20 9.47
CA SER A 413 3.10 15.92 8.43
C SER A 413 2.12 16.92 9.04
N ASP A 414 1.83 18.00 8.32
CA ASP A 414 0.88 19.01 8.78
C ASP A 414 -0.52 18.43 8.98
N ALA A 415 -0.92 17.50 8.11
CA ALA A 415 -2.19 16.79 8.23
C ALA A 415 -2.27 16.02 9.56
N ASP A 416 -1.20 15.33 9.96
CA ASP A 416 -1.16 14.60 11.23
C ASP A 416 -1.27 15.53 12.44
N LEU A 417 -0.56 16.67 12.40
CA LEU A 417 -0.62 17.68 13.44
C LEU A 417 -2.02 18.27 13.56
N LEU A 418 -2.65 18.65 12.44
CA LEU A 418 -3.99 19.21 12.42
C LEU A 418 -5.05 18.21 12.90
N GLN A 419 -4.91 16.93 12.58
CA GLN A 419 -5.81 15.89 13.09
C GLN A 419 -5.64 15.65 14.60
N MET A 420 -4.40 15.67 15.10
CA MET A 420 -4.14 15.61 16.55
C MET A 420 -4.76 16.82 17.27
N ILE A 421 -4.55 18.04 16.75
CA ILE A 421 -5.15 19.29 17.26
C ILE A 421 -6.68 19.25 17.16
N GLY A 422 -7.23 18.60 16.13
CA GLY A 422 -8.66 18.39 15.95
C GLY A 422 -9.34 17.61 17.08
N ARG A 423 -8.59 16.84 17.87
CA ARG A 423 -9.10 16.14 19.06
C ARG A 423 -9.29 17.05 20.27
N ALA A 424 -8.85 18.30 20.20
CA ALA A 424 -9.07 19.27 21.27
C ALA A 424 -10.50 19.84 21.21
N GLY A 425 -11.20 19.72 22.33
CA GLY A 425 -12.57 20.16 22.55
C GLY A 425 -13.56 19.01 22.45
N ARG A 426 -14.30 18.78 23.53
CA ARG A 426 -15.41 17.84 23.58
C ARG A 426 -16.72 18.60 23.30
N PRO A 427 -17.34 18.41 22.12
CA PRO A 427 -18.64 19.01 21.85
C PRO A 427 -19.62 18.64 22.97
N GLN A 428 -20.50 19.57 23.34
CA GLN A 428 -21.48 19.45 24.45
C GLN A 428 -20.90 19.52 25.88
N PHE A 429 -19.61 19.25 26.11
CA PHE A 429 -19.02 19.26 27.45
C PHE A 429 -18.09 20.46 27.72
N ASP A 430 -17.40 20.96 26.69
CA ASP A 430 -16.42 22.04 26.81
C ASP A 430 -16.87 23.28 26.03
N THR A 431 -16.67 24.47 26.61
CA THR A 431 -16.87 25.78 25.94
C THR A 431 -15.60 26.27 25.24
N SER A 432 -14.45 25.85 25.75
CA SER A 432 -13.13 26.11 25.21
C SER A 432 -12.24 24.90 25.46
N ALA A 433 -11.21 24.74 24.64
CA ALA A 433 -10.21 23.69 24.71
C ALA A 433 -8.82 24.25 24.41
N THR A 434 -7.77 23.53 24.80
CA THR A 434 -6.40 23.94 24.54
C THR A 434 -5.63 22.87 23.78
N ALA A 435 -4.94 23.25 22.71
CA ALA A 435 -3.95 22.42 22.03
C ALA A 435 -2.55 23.01 22.25
N VAL A 436 -1.64 22.19 22.77
CA VAL A 436 -0.25 22.56 23.08
C VAL A 436 0.71 21.76 22.20
N ILE A 437 1.52 22.44 21.40
CA ILE A 437 2.64 21.84 20.66
C ILE A 437 3.93 22.10 21.42
N MET A 438 4.66 21.03 21.73
CA MET A 438 5.99 21.10 22.31
C MET A 438 7.04 20.88 21.22
N THR A 439 7.83 21.90 20.91
CA THR A 439 8.83 21.86 19.84
C THR A 439 10.13 22.54 20.28
N LYS A 440 11.14 22.59 19.41
CA LYS A 440 12.41 23.26 19.68
C LYS A 440 12.23 24.78 19.55
N PHE A 441 13.10 25.56 20.19
CA PHE A 441 13.07 27.02 20.01
C PHE A 441 13.18 27.44 18.54
N GLN A 442 13.99 26.74 17.74
CA GLN A 442 14.23 27.09 16.34
C GLN A 442 13.01 26.85 15.44
N THR A 443 12.20 25.83 15.72
CA THR A 443 11.04 25.44 14.89
C THR A 443 9.72 26.01 15.40
N ARG A 444 9.76 26.76 16.49
CA ARG A 444 8.57 27.33 17.14
C ARG A 444 7.74 28.19 16.19
N ASP A 445 8.37 29.10 15.46
CA ASP A 445 7.66 30.03 14.59
C ASP A 445 7.03 29.32 13.38
N LYS A 446 7.69 28.26 12.86
CA LYS A 446 7.12 27.36 11.85
C LYS A 446 5.79 26.77 12.31
N TYR A 447 5.76 26.13 13.49
CA TYR A 447 4.53 25.51 14.00
C TYR A 447 3.48 26.54 14.44
N MET A 448 3.90 27.76 14.80
CA MET A 448 2.98 28.87 15.06
C MET A 448 2.27 29.31 13.78
N ASN A 449 2.99 29.41 12.65
CA ASN A 449 2.40 29.71 11.34
C ASN A 449 1.45 28.61 10.86
N LEU A 450 1.83 27.33 11.05
CA LEU A 450 0.95 26.18 10.78
C LEU A 450 -0.35 26.26 11.60
N MET A 451 -0.25 26.53 12.90
CA MET A 451 -1.41 26.65 13.78
C MET A 451 -2.37 27.78 13.38
N ASN A 452 -1.85 28.84 12.76
CA ASN A 452 -2.65 29.97 12.28
C ASN A 452 -3.28 29.70 10.91
N GLY A 453 -2.98 28.57 10.25
CA GLY A 453 -3.55 28.22 8.95
C GLY A 453 -3.14 29.17 7.83
N MET A 454 -1.93 29.74 7.88
CA MET A 454 -1.44 30.68 6.86
C MET A 454 -0.67 30.00 5.72
N GLU A 455 -0.51 28.68 5.76
CA GLU A 455 0.30 27.94 4.78
C GLU A 455 -0.51 27.58 3.54
N ILE A 456 -0.10 28.12 2.38
CA ILE A 456 -0.73 27.86 1.09
C ILE A 456 -0.59 26.38 0.72
N ILE A 457 -1.67 25.79 0.20
CA ILE A 457 -1.67 24.42 -0.31
C ILE A 457 -1.03 24.40 -1.70
N GLU A 458 0.06 23.66 -1.83
CA GLU A 458 0.78 23.41 -3.08
C GLU A 458 0.51 22.00 -3.63
N SER A 459 0.65 21.79 -4.93
CA SER A 459 0.58 20.46 -5.55
C SER A 459 1.89 19.68 -5.36
N SER A 460 1.78 18.38 -5.07
CA SER A 460 2.90 17.43 -5.04
C SER A 460 3.02 16.54 -6.29
N LEU A 461 2.17 16.75 -7.31
CA LEU A 461 2.12 15.93 -8.53
C LEU A 461 3.46 15.91 -9.29
N HIS A 462 4.18 17.03 -9.31
CA HIS A 462 5.48 17.17 -9.96
C HIS A 462 6.52 16.10 -9.54
N GLY A 463 6.43 15.58 -8.32
CA GLY A 463 7.34 14.55 -7.80
C GLY A 463 7.08 13.13 -8.33
N HIS A 464 5.88 12.85 -8.86
CA HIS A 464 5.44 11.54 -9.33
C HIS A 464 4.76 11.62 -10.71
N LEU A 465 5.03 12.70 -11.46
CA LEU A 465 4.34 13.01 -12.71
C LEU A 465 4.58 11.93 -13.78
N VAL A 466 5.78 11.34 -13.82
CA VAL A 466 6.19 10.32 -14.79
C VAL A 466 5.29 9.08 -14.71
N GLU A 467 5.06 8.56 -13.49
CA GLU A 467 4.23 7.39 -13.26
C GLU A 467 2.77 7.62 -13.63
N HIS A 468 2.24 8.78 -13.27
CA HIS A 468 0.84 9.15 -13.53
C HIS A 468 0.60 9.43 -15.02
N LEU A 469 1.54 10.10 -15.69
CA LEU A 469 1.48 10.37 -17.12
C LEU A 469 1.50 9.06 -17.92
N ASN A 470 2.40 8.12 -17.58
CA ASN A 470 2.42 6.79 -18.21
C ASN A 470 1.07 6.06 -18.02
N ALA A 471 0.45 6.16 -16.84
CA ALA A 471 -0.86 5.55 -16.61
C ALA A 471 -1.96 6.13 -17.50
N GLU A 472 -2.00 7.45 -17.69
CA GLU A 472 -2.98 8.10 -18.56
C GLU A 472 -2.75 7.84 -20.05
N ILE A 473 -1.49 7.69 -20.48
CA ILE A 473 -1.14 7.25 -21.84
C ILE A 473 -1.59 5.80 -22.07
N VAL A 474 -1.37 4.90 -21.10
CA VAL A 474 -1.85 3.51 -21.16
C VAL A 474 -3.36 3.43 -21.23
N LEU A 475 -4.07 4.29 -20.50
CA LEU A 475 -5.52 4.43 -20.56
C LEU A 475 -6.00 5.04 -21.88
N GLN A 476 -5.10 5.53 -22.74
CA GLN A 476 -5.40 6.32 -23.92
C GLN A 476 -6.28 7.54 -23.59
N THR A 477 -6.16 8.09 -22.37
CA THR A 477 -6.65 9.43 -22.06
C THR A 477 -5.77 10.47 -22.77
N ILE A 478 -4.49 10.13 -22.95
CA ILE A 478 -3.49 10.94 -23.64
C ILE A 478 -2.97 10.13 -24.83
N SER A 479 -3.23 10.58 -26.04
CA SER A 479 -2.71 9.97 -27.28
C SER A 479 -1.72 10.86 -28.03
N ASP A 480 -1.56 12.12 -27.62
CA ASP A 480 -0.63 13.08 -28.21
C ASP A 480 -0.20 14.11 -27.16
N VAL A 481 0.74 14.98 -27.52
CA VAL A 481 1.27 16.00 -26.62
C VAL A 481 0.24 17.07 -26.27
N ASN A 482 -0.69 17.42 -27.16
CA ASN A 482 -1.73 18.42 -26.86
C ASN A 482 -2.70 17.89 -25.81
N MET A 483 -3.12 16.64 -25.92
CA MET A 483 -3.92 15.96 -24.89
C MET A 483 -3.16 15.83 -23.57
N ALA A 484 -1.83 15.66 -23.60
CA ALA A 484 -1.02 15.68 -22.39
C ALA A 484 -1.04 17.05 -21.71
N LEU A 485 -0.96 18.14 -22.49
CA LEU A 485 -1.08 19.51 -22.00
C LEU A 485 -2.48 19.78 -21.44
N ASP A 486 -3.54 19.34 -22.13
CA ASP A 486 -4.92 19.47 -21.64
C ASP A 486 -5.16 18.69 -20.35
N TRP A 487 -4.57 17.50 -20.24
CA TRP A 487 -4.61 16.74 -19.00
C TRP A 487 -3.91 17.49 -17.87
N ILE A 488 -2.70 18.05 -18.10
CA ILE A 488 -2.01 18.89 -17.11
C ILE A 488 -2.87 20.10 -16.71
N ARG A 489 -3.51 20.78 -17.68
CA ARG A 489 -4.43 21.91 -17.40
C ARG A 489 -5.59 21.54 -16.48
N SER A 490 -6.00 20.28 -16.47
CA SER A 490 -7.06 19.79 -15.58
C SER A 490 -6.63 19.56 -14.12
N THR A 491 -5.33 19.59 -13.83
CA THR A 491 -4.76 19.25 -12.52
C THR A 491 -4.54 20.47 -11.63
N PHE A 492 -4.33 20.25 -10.33
CA PHE A 492 -4.05 21.31 -9.37
C PHE A 492 -2.65 21.91 -9.56
N LEU A 493 -1.69 21.10 -10.04
CA LEU A 493 -0.35 21.52 -10.44
C LEU A 493 -0.40 22.68 -11.42
N TYR A 494 -1.30 22.66 -12.41
CA TYR A 494 -1.42 23.76 -13.36
C TYR A 494 -1.83 25.08 -12.69
N ILE A 495 -2.87 25.05 -11.85
CA ILE A 495 -3.32 26.23 -11.09
C ILE A 495 -2.20 26.81 -10.23
N ARG A 496 -1.42 25.93 -9.56
CA ARG A 496 -0.32 26.35 -8.68
C ARG A 496 0.93 26.79 -9.44
N ALA A 497 1.25 26.16 -10.57
CA ALA A 497 2.38 26.56 -11.41
C ALA A 497 2.22 27.97 -11.98
N LEU A 498 1.00 28.38 -12.32
CA LEU A 498 0.71 29.75 -12.76
C LEU A 498 0.92 30.80 -11.65
N LYS A 499 0.69 30.43 -10.38
CA LYS A 499 0.78 31.34 -9.23
C LYS A 499 2.15 31.32 -8.55
N ASN A 500 2.90 30.21 -8.66
CA ASN A 500 4.21 30.02 -8.04
C ASN A 500 5.18 29.29 -8.98
N PRO A 501 5.55 29.89 -10.14
CA PRO A 501 6.32 29.20 -11.18
C PRO A 501 7.72 28.77 -10.72
N ILE A 502 8.36 29.54 -9.84
CA ILE A 502 9.70 29.26 -9.30
C ILE A 502 9.73 27.92 -8.55
N HIS A 503 8.66 27.58 -7.82
CA HIS A 503 8.55 26.32 -7.10
C HIS A 503 8.50 25.10 -8.04
N TYR A 504 8.01 25.27 -9.28
CA TYR A 504 7.76 24.18 -10.23
C TYR A 504 8.72 24.15 -11.44
N ALA A 505 9.68 25.08 -11.53
CA ALA A 505 10.55 25.31 -12.69
C ALA A 505 11.41 24.10 -13.15
N LEU A 506 11.57 23.06 -12.33
CA LEU A 506 12.40 21.87 -12.64
C LEU A 506 11.63 20.70 -13.28
N CYS A 507 10.31 20.82 -13.52
CA CYS A 507 9.44 19.66 -13.75
C CYS A 507 9.25 19.20 -15.22
N LEU A 508 9.62 20.01 -16.23
CA LEU A 508 9.22 19.76 -17.62
C LEU A 508 10.09 18.77 -18.43
N LYS A 509 10.98 17.97 -17.80
CA LYS A 509 11.86 16.99 -18.48
C LYS A 509 11.33 15.54 -18.54
N ASN A 510 10.03 15.32 -18.33
CA ASN A 510 9.48 14.00 -18.01
C ASN A 510 9.08 13.13 -19.22
N LEU A 511 8.61 13.72 -20.33
CA LEU A 511 8.21 12.96 -21.52
C LEU A 511 9.40 12.30 -22.24
N THR A 512 10.53 13.01 -22.35
CA THR A 512 11.77 12.47 -22.90
C THR A 512 12.33 11.33 -22.06
N SER A 513 12.16 11.40 -20.74
CA SER A 513 12.54 10.33 -19.81
C SER A 513 11.73 9.04 -20.03
N LEU A 514 10.42 9.14 -20.30
CA LEU A 514 9.58 7.97 -20.62
C LEU A 514 9.96 7.30 -21.95
N SER A 515 10.23 8.10 -22.99
CA SER A 515 10.63 7.59 -24.31
C SER A 515 12.00 6.91 -24.25
N SER A 516 12.98 7.49 -23.54
CA SER A 516 14.34 6.93 -23.47
C SER A 516 14.44 5.53 -22.85
N ILE A 517 13.44 5.11 -22.05
CA ILE A 517 13.38 3.78 -21.40
C ILE A 517 12.43 2.82 -22.17
N GLY A 518 11.81 3.29 -23.25
CA GLY A 518 10.87 2.49 -24.05
C GLY A 518 9.56 2.20 -23.33
N LEU A 519 9.09 3.11 -22.48
CA LEU A 519 7.75 3.02 -21.86
C LEU A 519 6.65 3.57 -22.78
N ILE A 520 7.03 4.49 -23.66
CA ILE A 520 6.19 5.08 -24.69
C ILE A 520 6.96 5.14 -26.01
N ASP A 521 6.23 4.95 -27.12
CA ASP A 521 6.72 5.23 -28.45
C ASP A 521 6.10 6.56 -28.92
N MET A 522 6.93 7.42 -29.50
CA MET A 522 6.49 8.68 -30.10
C MET A 522 6.81 8.63 -31.59
N ASP A 523 5.81 8.84 -32.44
CA ASP A 523 6.03 8.89 -33.89
C ASP A 523 6.47 10.28 -34.36
N GLU A 524 6.78 10.40 -35.66
CA GLU A 524 7.22 11.65 -36.29
C GLU A 524 6.17 12.78 -36.19
N ASP A 525 4.89 12.41 -36.02
CA ASP A 525 3.75 13.32 -35.86
C ASP A 525 3.43 13.65 -34.39
N ILE A 526 4.32 13.27 -33.45
CA ILE A 526 4.19 13.52 -32.00
C ILE A 526 2.97 12.80 -31.37
N ASN A 527 2.46 11.74 -32.01
CA ASN A 527 1.49 10.86 -31.38
C ASN A 527 2.22 9.92 -30.41
N ILE A 528 1.60 9.69 -29.26
CA ILE A 528 2.14 8.90 -28.16
C ILE A 528 1.39 7.57 -28.09
N LYS A 529 2.12 6.47 -28.18
CA LYS A 529 1.58 5.12 -27.99
C LYS A 529 2.22 4.43 -26.78
N PRO A 530 1.44 3.79 -25.91
CA PRO A 530 1.98 3.03 -24.80
C PRO A 530 2.68 1.77 -25.32
N THR A 531 3.87 1.46 -24.79
CA THR A 531 4.52 0.16 -25.00
C THR A 531 3.94 -0.87 -24.03
N GLU A 532 4.23 -2.16 -24.27
CA GLU A 532 3.87 -3.21 -23.31
C GLU A 532 4.54 -2.99 -21.94
N ALA A 533 5.77 -2.47 -21.91
CA ALA A 533 6.46 -2.12 -20.68
C ALA A 533 5.70 -1.02 -19.91
N GLY A 534 5.26 0.03 -20.61
CA GLY A 534 4.39 1.07 -20.05
C GLY A 534 3.08 0.50 -19.51
N ARG A 535 2.43 -0.40 -20.26
CA ARG A 535 1.19 -1.11 -19.85
C ARG A 535 1.38 -1.89 -18.55
N LEU A 536 2.47 -2.66 -18.43
CA LEU A 536 2.77 -3.45 -17.24
C LEU A 536 3.06 -2.55 -16.03
N MET A 537 3.86 -1.50 -16.20
CA MET A 537 4.16 -0.53 -15.15
C MET A 537 2.87 0.11 -14.59
N ALA A 538 1.97 0.55 -15.48
CA ALA A 538 0.69 1.12 -15.09
C ALA A 538 -0.21 0.09 -14.38
N ARG A 539 -0.34 -1.11 -14.95
CA ARG A 539 -1.19 -2.21 -14.45
C ARG A 539 -0.80 -2.66 -13.05
N TYR A 540 0.50 -2.79 -12.77
CA TYR A 540 1.01 -3.26 -11.48
C TYR A 540 1.37 -2.13 -10.51
N CYS A 541 1.22 -0.86 -10.91
CA CYS A 541 1.57 0.31 -10.11
C CYS A 541 3.03 0.24 -9.59
N VAL A 542 3.95 -0.08 -10.51
CA VAL A 542 5.39 -0.17 -10.25
C VAL A 542 6.02 1.20 -10.53
N ALA A 543 6.98 1.61 -9.68
CA ALA A 543 7.66 2.89 -9.81
C ALA A 543 8.57 2.94 -11.05
N PHE A 544 8.79 4.14 -11.61
CA PHE A 544 9.61 4.31 -12.82
C PHE A 544 11.03 3.75 -12.62
N ASP A 545 11.69 4.11 -11.52
CA ASP A 545 13.03 3.63 -11.15
C ASP A 545 13.13 2.09 -11.12
N THR A 546 12.09 1.42 -10.60
CA THR A 546 12.04 -0.05 -10.54
C THR A 546 11.91 -0.64 -11.94
N MET A 547 11.10 -0.02 -12.81
CA MET A 547 10.97 -0.44 -14.20
C MET A 547 12.26 -0.25 -14.99
N THR A 548 13.01 0.83 -14.73
CA THR A 548 14.35 1.04 -15.29
C THR A 548 15.32 -0.08 -14.90
N GLN A 549 15.21 -0.62 -13.69
CA GLN A 549 16.01 -1.78 -13.27
C GLN A 549 15.63 -3.05 -14.03
N PHE A 550 14.34 -3.27 -14.31
CA PHE A 550 13.88 -4.42 -15.10
C PHE A 550 14.45 -4.39 -16.52
N CYS A 551 14.58 -3.20 -17.11
CA CYS A 551 15.17 -3.06 -18.44
C CYS A 551 16.63 -3.54 -18.51
N LYS A 552 17.35 -3.55 -17.37
CA LYS A 552 18.77 -3.95 -17.25
C LYS A 552 18.99 -5.45 -17.04
N VAL A 553 17.92 -6.24 -16.93
CA VAL A 553 17.99 -7.71 -16.78
C VAL A 553 18.53 -8.32 -18.07
N ALA A 554 19.60 -9.13 -17.95
CA ALA A 554 20.36 -9.72 -19.04
C ALA A 554 19.74 -11.02 -19.59
N GLY A 555 18.90 -11.71 -18.82
CA GLY A 555 18.22 -12.96 -19.22
C GLY A 555 18.85 -14.24 -18.65
N THR A 556 19.93 -14.12 -17.87
CA THR A 556 20.68 -15.26 -17.28
C THR A 556 20.55 -15.33 -15.75
N GLU A 557 19.84 -14.38 -15.14
CA GLU A 557 19.69 -14.23 -13.70
C GLU A 557 19.08 -15.47 -13.04
N ASN A 558 19.67 -15.87 -11.93
CA ASN A 558 19.15 -16.93 -11.08
C ASN A 558 18.26 -16.35 -9.95
N LEU A 559 17.66 -17.22 -9.13
CA LEU A 559 16.78 -16.82 -8.04
C LEU A 559 17.45 -15.85 -7.02
N SER A 560 18.75 -16.01 -6.75
CA SER A 560 19.50 -15.11 -5.85
C SER A 560 19.65 -13.72 -6.47
N ASP A 561 20.01 -13.65 -7.75
CA ASP A 561 20.16 -12.38 -8.49
C ASP A 561 18.83 -11.62 -8.53
N LEU A 562 17.72 -12.32 -8.78
CA LEU A 562 16.39 -11.73 -8.80
C LEU A 562 15.93 -11.22 -7.44
N ILE A 563 16.31 -11.88 -6.33
CA ILE A 563 16.04 -11.37 -4.98
C ILE A 563 16.86 -10.11 -4.70
N VAL A 564 18.12 -10.05 -5.16
CA VAL A 564 18.94 -8.84 -5.05
C VAL A 564 18.32 -7.70 -5.87
N LEU A 565 17.89 -7.95 -7.10
CA LEU A 565 17.18 -6.99 -7.94
C LEU A 565 15.92 -6.46 -7.25
N LEU A 566 15.07 -7.36 -6.76
CA LEU A 566 13.85 -7.00 -6.05
C LEU A 566 14.15 -6.18 -4.79
N SER A 567 15.21 -6.50 -4.06
CA SER A 567 15.58 -5.78 -2.84
C SER A 567 16.02 -4.32 -3.08
N LYS A 568 16.35 -3.97 -4.33
CA LYS A 568 16.73 -2.62 -4.78
C LYS A 568 15.56 -1.80 -5.36
N SER A 569 14.36 -2.37 -5.40
CA SER A 569 13.19 -1.68 -5.94
C SER A 569 12.80 -0.45 -5.11
N ARG A 570 12.37 0.62 -5.78
CA ARG A 570 11.98 1.91 -5.17
C ARG A 570 10.86 1.76 -4.15
N GLU A 571 9.97 0.79 -4.32
CA GLU A 571 8.87 0.49 -3.41
C GLU A 571 9.30 0.07 -1.99
N PHE A 572 10.60 -0.25 -1.82
CA PHE A 572 11.20 -0.58 -0.54
C PHE A 572 12.06 0.55 0.05
N SER A 573 12.12 1.74 -0.58
CA SER A 573 12.92 2.88 -0.12
C SER A 573 12.61 3.31 1.31
N ASP A 574 11.34 3.18 1.72
CA ASP A 574 10.86 3.58 3.04
C ASP A 574 11.27 2.60 4.15
N ILE A 575 11.77 1.42 3.78
CA ILE A 575 12.24 0.41 4.75
C ILE A 575 13.66 0.77 5.14
N GLN A 576 13.87 1.08 6.43
CA GLN A 576 15.21 1.41 6.92
C GLN A 576 15.76 0.36 7.87
N LEU A 577 17.09 0.23 7.87
CA LEU A 577 17.81 -0.65 8.78
C LEU A 577 18.01 0.01 10.15
N ARG A 578 17.32 -0.49 11.18
CA ARG A 578 17.40 0.07 12.55
C ARG A 578 18.55 -0.57 13.33
N MET A 579 19.16 0.17 14.26
CA MET A 579 20.34 -0.30 15.01
C MET A 579 20.06 -1.56 15.84
N ASN A 580 18.91 -1.62 16.51
CA ASN A 580 18.48 -2.77 17.32
C ASN A 580 18.17 -4.01 16.48
N GLU A 581 17.98 -3.87 15.16
CA GLU A 581 17.65 -4.97 14.26
C GLU A 581 18.89 -5.61 13.64
N LYS A 582 20.05 -4.95 13.70
CA LYS A 582 21.29 -5.47 13.10
C LYS A 582 21.67 -6.83 13.68
N ARG A 583 21.60 -7.02 15.00
CA ARG A 583 21.93 -8.30 15.64
C ARG A 583 21.01 -9.44 15.17
N PRO A 584 19.67 -9.34 15.31
CA PRO A 584 18.78 -10.41 14.86
C PRO A 584 18.89 -10.68 13.35
N LEU A 585 19.06 -9.63 12.52
CA LEU A 585 19.27 -9.81 11.08
C LEU A 585 20.57 -10.57 10.76
N ASN A 586 21.67 -10.27 11.46
CA ASN A 586 22.92 -11.01 11.25
C ASN A 586 22.83 -12.47 11.74
N THR A 587 22.02 -12.75 12.78
CA THR A 587 21.70 -14.13 13.20
C THR A 587 20.89 -14.87 12.14
N LEU A 588 19.95 -14.21 11.45
CA LEU A 588 19.24 -14.80 10.30
C LEU A 588 20.18 -15.04 9.12
N ASN A 589 21.15 -14.15 8.92
CA ASN A 589 22.13 -14.24 7.84
C ASN A 589 23.10 -15.41 8.02
N ARG A 590 23.75 -15.51 9.19
CA ARG A 590 24.77 -16.51 9.51
C ARG A 590 24.75 -16.82 11.01
N ASP A 591 24.49 -18.07 11.37
CA ASP A 591 24.54 -18.61 12.72
C ASP A 591 24.92 -20.10 12.65
N LYS A 592 25.78 -20.56 13.57
CA LYS A 592 26.29 -21.95 13.54
C LYS A 592 25.29 -22.97 14.09
N ASN A 593 24.34 -22.52 14.90
CA ASN A 593 23.46 -23.38 15.70
C ASN A 593 21.99 -23.28 15.28
N ARG A 594 21.69 -22.54 14.21
CA ARG A 594 20.32 -22.25 13.76
C ARG A 594 20.22 -22.35 12.24
N VAL A 595 19.02 -22.61 11.76
CA VAL A 595 18.70 -22.50 10.33
C VAL A 595 18.80 -21.02 9.92
N THR A 596 19.60 -20.76 8.89
CA THR A 596 19.82 -19.42 8.32
C THR A 596 19.21 -19.30 6.93
N ILE A 597 19.24 -18.09 6.37
CA ILE A 597 18.79 -17.84 5.00
C ILE A 597 19.57 -18.68 3.97
N ARG A 598 18.91 -19.01 2.84
CA ARG A 598 19.41 -19.93 1.79
C ARG A 598 20.64 -19.37 1.04
N PHE A 599 20.64 -18.07 0.79
CA PHE A 599 21.71 -17.33 0.11
C PHE A 599 22.31 -16.32 1.10
N PRO A 600 23.31 -16.73 1.92
CA PRO A 600 23.91 -15.86 2.92
C PRO A 600 24.56 -14.63 2.28
N ILE A 601 24.21 -13.45 2.79
CA ILE A 601 24.78 -12.18 2.37
C ILE A 601 26.20 -12.07 2.92
N GLU A 602 27.14 -11.56 2.11
CA GLU A 602 28.52 -11.36 2.52
C GLU A 602 28.66 -10.29 3.61
N GLY A 603 29.44 -10.62 4.64
CA GLY A 603 29.69 -9.73 5.76
C GLY A 603 28.47 -9.47 6.66
N LYS A 604 28.48 -8.31 7.31
CA LYS A 604 27.39 -7.87 8.19
C LYS A 604 26.34 -7.10 7.39
N ILE A 605 25.07 -7.26 7.76
CA ILE A 605 23.96 -6.46 7.19
C ILE A 605 24.13 -4.99 7.58
N LYS A 606 24.33 -4.13 6.57
CA LYS A 606 24.65 -2.70 6.70
C LYS A 606 23.68 -1.77 5.97
N THR A 607 22.99 -2.24 4.94
CA THR A 607 22.07 -1.43 4.13
C THR A 607 20.62 -1.89 4.25
N SER A 608 19.69 -1.02 3.87
CA SER A 608 18.26 -1.36 3.78
C SER A 608 18.00 -2.48 2.76
N GLU A 609 18.68 -2.46 1.62
CA GLU A 609 18.60 -3.51 0.59
C GLU A 609 18.98 -4.88 1.15
N MET A 610 20.07 -4.96 1.93
CA MET A 610 20.48 -6.20 2.60
C MET A 610 19.44 -6.68 3.62
N LYS A 611 18.79 -5.74 4.33
CA LYS A 611 17.68 -6.06 5.25
C LYS A 611 16.49 -6.64 4.49
N VAL A 612 16.05 -5.99 3.41
CA VAL A 612 14.93 -6.47 2.58
C VAL A 612 15.23 -7.87 2.04
N ASN A 613 16.42 -8.07 1.48
CA ASN A 613 16.87 -9.37 0.98
C ASN A 613 16.81 -10.45 2.08
N CYS A 614 17.41 -10.17 3.24
CA CYS A 614 17.41 -11.09 4.38
C CYS A 614 15.99 -11.45 4.84
N LEU A 615 15.08 -10.48 4.92
CA LEU A 615 13.70 -10.69 5.33
C LEU A 615 12.87 -11.49 4.32
N ILE A 616 13.09 -11.27 3.01
CA ILE A 616 12.49 -12.10 1.94
C ILE A 616 12.91 -13.55 2.16
N GLN A 617 14.22 -13.81 2.24
CA GLN A 617 14.73 -15.16 2.37
C GLN A 617 14.31 -15.84 3.69
N ALA A 618 14.27 -15.11 4.80
CA ALA A 618 13.83 -15.64 6.09
C ALA A 618 12.37 -16.09 6.05
N GLN A 619 11.49 -15.29 5.41
CA GLN A 619 10.08 -15.64 5.26
C GLN A 619 9.89 -16.85 4.33
N LEU A 620 10.57 -16.88 3.17
CA LEU A 620 10.51 -18.02 2.23
C LEU A 620 11.05 -19.30 2.87
N GLY A 621 12.08 -19.18 3.73
CA GLY A 621 12.64 -20.27 4.52
C GLY A 621 11.80 -20.70 5.72
N SER A 622 10.67 -20.03 5.98
CA SER A 622 9.86 -20.26 7.19
C SER A 622 10.65 -20.16 8.49
N ILE A 623 11.65 -19.26 8.53
CA ILE A 623 12.49 -18.99 9.70
C ILE A 623 11.75 -18.01 10.62
N SER A 624 11.74 -18.29 11.93
CA SER A 624 11.02 -17.46 12.90
C SER A 624 11.65 -16.06 13.05
N ILE A 625 10.86 -15.02 12.77
CA ILE A 625 11.21 -13.61 13.00
C ILE A 625 10.55 -13.15 14.30
N GLN A 626 11.34 -12.98 15.36
CA GLN A 626 10.84 -12.66 16.70
C GLN A 626 10.54 -11.16 16.91
N GLU A 627 11.29 -10.29 16.22
CA GLU A 627 11.15 -8.84 16.36
C GLU A 627 9.91 -8.34 15.62
N PHE A 628 8.95 -7.79 16.36
CA PHE A 628 7.70 -7.27 15.81
C PHE A 628 7.90 -6.26 14.67
N GLY A 629 8.90 -5.38 14.78
CA GLY A 629 9.24 -4.40 13.74
C GLY A 629 9.66 -5.05 12.42
N LEU A 630 10.45 -6.13 12.49
CA LEU A 630 10.85 -6.90 11.32
C LEU A 630 9.68 -7.67 10.72
N THR A 631 8.77 -8.21 11.55
CA THR A 631 7.54 -8.87 11.05
C THR A 631 6.64 -7.91 10.27
N GLN A 632 6.50 -6.66 10.73
CA GLN A 632 5.76 -5.63 10.00
C GLN A 632 6.43 -5.26 8.67
N ASP A 633 7.75 -5.08 8.69
CA ASP A 633 8.51 -4.80 7.48
C ASP A 633 8.39 -5.97 6.48
N THR A 634 8.49 -7.22 6.93
CA THR A 634 8.26 -8.43 6.10
C THR A 634 6.86 -8.44 5.48
N ALA A 635 5.81 -8.13 6.24
CA ALA A 635 4.45 -8.06 5.69
C ALA A 635 4.33 -7.02 4.57
N ARG A 636 4.94 -5.83 4.75
CA ARG A 636 5.00 -4.78 3.73
C ARG A 636 5.80 -5.21 2.51
N ILE A 637 6.95 -5.87 2.72
CA ILE A 637 7.82 -6.39 1.66
C ILE A 637 7.05 -7.35 0.77
N PHE A 638 6.33 -8.31 1.35
CA PHE A 638 5.60 -9.31 0.56
C PHE A 638 4.41 -8.71 -0.18
N ARG A 639 3.67 -7.77 0.43
CA ARG A 639 2.55 -7.08 -0.25
C ARG A 639 3.01 -6.35 -1.53
N ASN A 640 4.13 -5.64 -1.45
CA ASN A 640 4.70 -4.95 -2.61
C ASN A 640 5.46 -5.93 -3.55
N GLY A 641 6.17 -6.91 -2.99
CA GLY A 641 6.96 -7.88 -3.75
C GLY A 641 6.11 -8.76 -4.67
N MET A 642 4.88 -9.10 -4.26
CA MET A 642 3.94 -9.87 -5.09
C MET A 642 3.62 -9.15 -6.42
N ARG A 643 3.31 -7.84 -6.38
CA ARG A 643 3.02 -7.06 -7.60
C ARG A 643 4.27 -6.81 -8.45
N ILE A 644 5.41 -6.51 -7.81
CA ILE A 644 6.69 -6.22 -8.50
C ILE A 644 7.20 -7.46 -9.23
N SER A 645 7.22 -8.62 -8.56
CA SER A 645 7.65 -9.89 -9.18
C SER A 645 6.74 -10.36 -10.31
N LYS A 646 5.41 -10.17 -10.16
CA LYS A 646 4.45 -10.47 -11.23
C LYS A 646 4.67 -9.57 -12.44
N CYS A 647 4.88 -8.27 -12.23
CA CYS A 647 5.25 -7.33 -13.29
C CYS A 647 6.54 -7.75 -14.01
N LEU A 648 7.60 -8.12 -13.27
CA LEU A 648 8.84 -8.60 -13.86
C LEU A 648 8.64 -9.88 -14.69
N SER A 649 7.82 -10.81 -14.20
CA SER A 649 7.56 -12.07 -14.90
C SER A 649 6.86 -11.85 -16.24
N GLU A 650 5.87 -10.95 -16.28
CA GLU A 650 5.15 -10.62 -17.52
C GLU A 650 6.01 -9.77 -18.44
N PHE A 651 6.85 -8.88 -17.90
CA PHE A 651 7.80 -8.08 -18.68
C PHE A 651 8.81 -8.97 -19.42
N LEU A 652 9.41 -9.94 -18.72
CA LEU A 652 10.34 -10.89 -19.35
C LEU A 652 9.64 -11.86 -20.29
N SER A 653 8.36 -12.18 -20.05
CA SER A 653 7.56 -13.01 -20.96
C SER A 653 7.32 -12.34 -22.32
N GLN A 654 7.39 -11.00 -22.37
CA GLN A 654 7.20 -10.20 -23.59
C GLN A 654 8.52 -9.87 -24.31
N ARG A 655 9.66 -9.96 -23.60
CA ARG A 655 10.99 -9.79 -24.21
C ARG A 655 11.31 -10.97 -25.16
N SER A 656 12.35 -10.79 -25.97
CA SER A 656 12.79 -11.65 -27.08
C SER A 656 12.77 -13.16 -26.76
N LYS A 657 12.89 -13.99 -27.80
CA LYS A 657 13.03 -15.46 -27.69
C LYS A 657 14.23 -15.95 -26.84
N THR A 658 15.03 -15.06 -26.25
CA THR A 658 16.22 -15.32 -25.44
C THR A 658 15.96 -14.96 -23.97
N GLY A 659 16.62 -15.62 -23.02
CA GLY A 659 16.50 -15.31 -21.60
C GLY A 659 15.62 -16.28 -20.80
N PHE A 660 15.56 -17.54 -21.21
CA PHE A 660 14.76 -18.58 -20.57
C PHE A 660 15.02 -18.73 -19.05
N SER A 661 16.29 -18.69 -18.63
CA SER A 661 16.70 -18.81 -17.23
C SER A 661 16.06 -17.73 -16.35
N ALA A 662 16.19 -16.45 -16.75
CA ALA A 662 15.61 -15.36 -15.98
C ALA A 662 14.08 -15.42 -15.96
N LEU A 663 13.45 -15.78 -17.09
CA LEU A 663 11.99 -15.93 -17.16
C LEU A 663 11.49 -17.04 -16.21
N LEU A 664 12.10 -18.22 -16.26
CA LEU A 664 11.75 -19.35 -15.39
C LEU A 664 11.93 -19.00 -13.92
N ASN A 665 13.10 -18.45 -13.55
CA ASN A 665 13.38 -18.07 -12.17
C ASN A 665 12.46 -16.95 -11.67
N THR A 666 12.01 -16.03 -12.53
CA THR A 666 11.06 -14.98 -12.16
C THR A 666 9.67 -15.54 -11.93
N LEU A 667 9.20 -16.48 -12.75
CA LEU A 667 7.93 -17.18 -12.52
C LEU A 667 7.95 -17.93 -11.19
N ILE A 668 9.07 -18.62 -10.89
CA ILE A 668 9.29 -19.29 -9.61
C ILE A 668 9.28 -18.27 -8.47
N LEU A 669 10.01 -17.16 -8.58
CA LEU A 669 10.07 -16.12 -7.55
C LEU A 669 8.70 -15.51 -7.27
N ALA A 670 7.92 -15.21 -8.30
CA ALA A 670 6.57 -14.67 -8.17
C ALA A 670 5.66 -15.61 -7.36
N LYS A 671 5.71 -16.91 -7.67
CA LYS A 671 5.03 -17.96 -6.91
C LYS A 671 5.54 -18.06 -5.47
N CYS A 672 6.85 -18.01 -5.25
CA CYS A 672 7.45 -18.04 -3.91
C CYS A 672 6.98 -16.87 -3.05
N LEU A 673 6.90 -15.67 -3.61
CA LEU A 673 6.38 -14.49 -2.90
C LEU A 673 4.89 -14.60 -2.60
N ARG A 674 4.09 -15.17 -3.51
CA ARG A 674 2.66 -15.40 -3.29
C ARG A 674 2.38 -16.45 -2.21
N SER A 675 3.03 -17.61 -2.29
CA SER A 675 2.93 -18.71 -1.32
C SER A 675 3.66 -18.44 0.00
N LYS A 676 4.59 -17.47 0.02
CA LYS A 676 5.50 -17.15 1.13
C LYS A 676 6.39 -18.35 1.52
N LEU A 677 6.81 -19.13 0.53
CA LEU A 677 7.60 -20.35 0.66
C LEU A 677 8.63 -20.44 -0.48
N TRP A 678 9.78 -21.06 -0.24
CA TRP A 678 10.67 -21.50 -1.33
C TRP A 678 10.00 -22.54 -2.24
N GLU A 679 10.47 -22.61 -3.49
CA GLU A 679 9.93 -23.48 -4.53
C GLU A 679 10.03 -24.97 -4.21
N ASN A 680 10.97 -25.34 -3.35
CA ASN A 680 11.23 -26.69 -2.87
C ASN A 680 11.00 -26.81 -1.34
N SER A 681 10.19 -25.92 -0.77
CA SER A 681 9.96 -25.88 0.67
C SER A 681 9.28 -27.16 1.18
N PRO A 682 9.73 -27.76 2.30
CA PRO A 682 9.02 -28.86 2.94
C PRO A 682 7.75 -28.41 3.65
N TYR A 683 7.56 -27.10 3.88
CA TYR A 683 6.43 -26.52 4.61
C TYR A 683 5.18 -26.33 3.74
N VAL A 684 4.93 -27.23 2.77
CA VAL A 684 3.80 -27.14 1.82
C VAL A 684 2.44 -27.08 2.53
N SER A 685 2.33 -27.65 3.73
CA SER A 685 1.13 -27.65 4.57
C SER A 685 0.70 -26.25 5.02
N LYS A 686 1.63 -25.28 5.09
CA LYS A 686 1.34 -23.88 5.45
C LYS A 686 0.41 -23.17 4.45
N GLN A 687 0.27 -23.73 3.25
CA GLN A 687 -0.62 -23.21 2.20
C GLN A 687 -2.08 -23.66 2.41
N LEU A 688 -2.32 -24.60 3.32
CA LEU A 688 -3.66 -25.09 3.64
C LEU A 688 -4.32 -24.19 4.68
N GLU A 689 -5.61 -23.95 4.52
CA GLU A 689 -6.38 -23.13 5.45
C GLU A 689 -6.23 -23.62 6.89
N LYS A 690 -6.15 -22.67 7.83
CA LYS A 690 -6.02 -22.92 9.28
C LYS A 690 -4.69 -23.58 9.71
N ILE A 691 -3.75 -23.85 8.81
CA ILE A 691 -2.41 -24.34 9.15
C ILE A 691 -1.43 -23.16 9.23
N GLY A 692 -1.13 -22.73 10.46
CA GLY A 692 -0.08 -21.74 10.73
C GLY A 692 1.33 -22.35 10.77
N GLN A 693 2.33 -21.50 10.99
CA GLN A 693 3.75 -21.89 11.06
C GLN A 693 4.00 -23.06 12.05
N THR A 694 3.44 -22.99 13.26
CA THR A 694 3.63 -24.01 14.30
C THR A 694 3.10 -25.37 13.90
N LEU A 695 1.90 -25.42 13.32
CA LEU A 695 1.28 -26.67 12.87
C LEU A 695 2.04 -27.24 11.68
N SER A 696 2.46 -26.39 10.75
CA SER A 696 3.28 -26.81 9.61
C SER A 696 4.62 -27.40 10.06
N THR A 697 5.29 -26.80 11.06
CA THR A 697 6.52 -27.35 11.65
C THR A 697 6.29 -28.73 12.29
N ALA A 698 5.18 -28.94 12.99
CA ALA A 698 4.84 -30.26 13.55
C ALA A 698 4.67 -31.31 12.45
N MET A 699 3.98 -30.96 11.35
CA MET A 699 3.81 -31.84 10.19
C MET A 699 5.13 -32.16 9.49
N VAL A 700 6.02 -31.18 9.32
CA VAL A 700 7.36 -31.39 8.74
C VAL A 700 8.21 -32.30 9.62
N ASN A 701 8.18 -32.12 10.94
CA ASN A 701 8.90 -32.99 11.88
C ASN A 701 8.37 -34.43 11.86
N ALA A 702 7.09 -34.62 11.54
CA ALA A 702 6.49 -35.94 11.31
C ALA A 702 6.74 -36.50 9.89
N GLY A 703 7.53 -35.82 9.05
CA GLY A 703 7.88 -36.28 7.70
C GLY A 703 6.84 -35.95 6.61
N LEU A 704 5.78 -35.22 6.94
CA LEU A 704 4.73 -34.77 6.01
C LEU A 704 5.18 -33.54 5.21
N THR A 705 6.17 -33.74 4.33
CA THR A 705 6.85 -32.68 3.59
C THR A 705 6.29 -32.41 2.19
N THR A 706 5.36 -33.23 1.70
CA THR A 706 4.73 -33.07 0.38
C THR A 706 3.22 -33.22 0.48
N LEU A 707 2.48 -32.60 -0.45
CA LEU A 707 1.01 -32.70 -0.48
C LEU A 707 0.54 -34.15 -0.70
N SER A 708 1.26 -34.91 -1.52
CA SER A 708 0.99 -36.34 -1.74
C SER A 708 1.11 -37.15 -0.45
N LYS A 709 2.13 -36.90 0.40
CA LYS A 709 2.24 -37.56 1.70
C LYS A 709 1.07 -37.21 2.62
N ILE A 710 0.70 -35.92 2.69
CA ILE A 710 -0.43 -35.47 3.51
C ILE A 710 -1.74 -36.15 3.08
N GLU A 711 -1.95 -36.31 1.78
CA GLU A 711 -3.13 -36.99 1.24
C GLU A 711 -3.18 -38.49 1.59
N GLN A 712 -2.01 -39.14 1.61
CA GLN A 712 -1.87 -40.58 1.90
C GLN A 712 -1.97 -40.89 3.40
N THR A 713 -1.61 -39.95 4.27
CA THR A 713 -1.67 -40.13 5.73
C THR A 713 -3.11 -40.23 6.23
N ASN A 714 -3.33 -41.08 7.24
CA ASN A 714 -4.63 -41.22 7.87
C ASN A 714 -5.06 -39.91 8.56
N ALA A 715 -6.31 -39.50 8.40
CA ALA A 715 -6.84 -38.28 9.01
C ALA A 715 -6.65 -38.23 10.54
N ARG A 716 -6.76 -39.38 11.22
CA ARG A 716 -6.57 -39.49 12.68
C ARG A 716 -5.11 -39.30 13.09
N GLU A 717 -4.18 -39.75 12.25
CA GLU A 717 -2.75 -39.53 12.47
C GLU A 717 -2.39 -38.06 12.28
N ILE A 718 -2.94 -37.39 11.27
CA ILE A 718 -2.79 -35.94 11.08
C ILE A 718 -3.28 -35.18 12.31
N GLU A 719 -4.47 -35.52 12.82
CA GLU A 719 -5.06 -34.94 14.03
C GLU A 719 -4.17 -35.10 15.26
N LEU A 720 -3.55 -36.27 15.42
CA LEU A 720 -2.61 -36.58 16.50
C LEU A 720 -1.32 -35.75 16.37
N ILE A 721 -0.73 -35.65 15.18
CA ILE A 721 0.50 -34.88 14.92
C ILE A 721 0.33 -33.40 15.29
N ILE A 722 -0.81 -32.81 14.95
CA ILE A 722 -1.06 -31.37 15.13
C ILE A 722 -1.85 -31.04 16.40
N ASN A 723 -2.17 -32.05 17.22
CA ASN A 723 -2.96 -31.93 18.44
C ASN A 723 -4.31 -31.20 18.23
N ARG A 724 -5.12 -31.70 17.28
CA ARG A 724 -6.46 -31.18 16.97
C ARG A 724 -7.49 -32.29 17.03
N HIS A 725 -8.73 -31.95 17.38
CA HIS A 725 -9.82 -32.92 17.43
C HIS A 725 -10.39 -33.26 16.05
N PRO A 726 -10.92 -34.48 15.88
CA PRO A 726 -11.83 -34.82 14.80
C PRO A 726 -12.91 -33.75 14.56
N PRO A 727 -13.27 -33.42 13.30
CA PRO A 727 -12.83 -34.01 12.03
C PRO A 727 -11.73 -33.20 11.32
N PHE A 728 -10.86 -32.49 12.04
CA PHE A 728 -9.90 -31.54 11.44
C PHE A 728 -8.94 -32.19 10.42
N GLY A 729 -8.48 -33.42 10.66
CA GLY A 729 -7.61 -34.15 9.72
C GLY A 729 -8.33 -34.55 8.44
N ASN A 730 -9.64 -34.85 8.54
CA ASN A 730 -10.47 -35.09 7.34
C ASN A 730 -10.56 -33.81 6.51
N GLN A 731 -10.75 -32.66 7.15
CA GLN A 731 -10.78 -31.37 6.46
C GLN A 731 -9.46 -31.07 5.73
N ILE A 732 -8.31 -31.33 6.36
CA ILE A 732 -7.00 -31.17 5.71
C ILE A 732 -6.89 -32.07 4.47
N ARG A 733 -7.19 -33.36 4.63
CA ARG A 733 -7.06 -34.34 3.55
C ARG A 733 -8.00 -34.04 2.40
N GLU A 734 -9.26 -33.72 2.69
CA GLU A 734 -10.25 -33.24 1.73
C GLU A 734 -9.75 -32.01 0.98
N SER A 735 -9.15 -31.04 1.66
CA SER A 735 -8.60 -29.85 1.01
C SER A 735 -7.50 -30.20 0.00
N VAL A 736 -6.64 -31.18 0.30
CA VAL A 736 -5.55 -31.63 -0.58
C VAL A 736 -6.06 -32.45 -1.77
N ILE A 737 -7.07 -33.30 -1.57
CA ILE A 737 -7.67 -34.11 -2.65
C ILE A 737 -8.24 -33.22 -3.76
N HIS A 738 -8.81 -32.06 -3.38
CA HIS A 738 -9.43 -31.08 -4.28
C HIS A 738 -8.46 -30.00 -4.80
N LEU A 739 -7.16 -30.20 -4.63
CA LEU A 739 -6.12 -29.40 -5.29
C LEU A 739 -5.73 -30.02 -6.64
N PRO A 740 -5.42 -29.23 -7.68
CA PRO A 740 -5.02 -29.75 -8.99
C PRO A 740 -3.78 -30.65 -8.95
N LYS A 741 -3.85 -31.78 -9.67
CA LYS A 741 -2.73 -32.71 -9.84
C LYS A 741 -2.38 -32.86 -11.31
N TYR A 742 -1.22 -32.35 -11.68
CA TYR A 742 -0.77 -32.30 -13.07
C TYR A 742 0.15 -33.45 -13.45
N GLU A 743 0.18 -33.77 -14.73
CA GLU A 743 1.17 -34.63 -15.36
C GLU A 743 1.57 -34.01 -16.69
N VAL A 744 2.87 -34.01 -17.00
CA VAL A 744 3.37 -33.55 -18.29
C VAL A 744 4.03 -34.73 -18.99
N THR A 745 3.57 -35.02 -20.21
CA THR A 745 4.13 -36.04 -21.09
C THR A 745 4.63 -35.40 -22.38
N LEU A 746 5.78 -35.86 -22.87
CA LEU A 746 6.39 -35.41 -24.11
C LEU A 746 6.56 -36.57 -25.09
N GLU A 747 6.26 -36.31 -26.35
CA GLU A 747 6.46 -37.26 -27.45
C GLU A 747 7.08 -36.53 -28.64
N GLN A 748 8.20 -37.02 -29.18
CA GLN A 748 8.77 -36.48 -30.41
C GLN A 748 8.09 -37.13 -31.63
N LEU A 749 7.64 -36.31 -32.57
CA LEU A 749 7.02 -36.77 -33.81
C LEU A 749 8.11 -37.21 -34.82
N PRO A 750 7.82 -38.14 -35.74
CA PRO A 750 8.76 -38.60 -36.78
C PRO A 750 9.08 -37.53 -37.85
N ARG A 751 8.81 -36.25 -37.58
CA ARG A 751 9.05 -35.12 -38.45
C ARG A 751 10.19 -34.27 -37.88
N TYR A 752 11.42 -34.61 -38.26
CA TYR A 752 12.63 -33.91 -37.84
C TYR A 752 13.67 -33.91 -38.98
N ASN A 753 14.54 -32.89 -38.98
CA ASN A 753 15.66 -32.74 -39.90
C ASN A 753 16.93 -32.30 -39.15
N CYS A 754 17.98 -31.85 -39.84
CA CYS A 754 19.25 -31.48 -39.22
C CYS A 754 19.15 -30.21 -38.35
N ALA A 755 18.10 -29.40 -38.52
CA ALA A 755 17.94 -28.09 -37.90
C ALA A 755 16.68 -27.97 -37.01
N MET A 756 15.63 -28.76 -37.26
CA MET A 756 14.33 -28.63 -36.61
C MET A 756 13.75 -30.01 -36.29
N ALA A 757 13.00 -30.11 -35.19
CA ALA A 757 12.24 -31.29 -34.81
C ALA A 757 10.87 -30.90 -34.23
N GLU A 758 9.84 -31.69 -34.47
CA GLU A 758 8.51 -31.49 -33.85
C GLU A 758 8.33 -32.36 -32.61
N ILE A 759 7.87 -31.75 -31.51
CA ILE A 759 7.46 -32.44 -30.29
C ILE A 759 5.99 -32.15 -29.98
N VAL A 760 5.31 -33.09 -29.33
CA VAL A 760 3.99 -32.91 -28.72
C VAL A 760 4.17 -32.86 -27.21
N VAL A 761 3.71 -31.78 -26.61
CA VAL A 761 3.63 -31.65 -25.15
C VAL A 761 2.18 -31.77 -24.74
N LYS A 762 1.90 -32.66 -23.79
CA LYS A 762 0.58 -32.88 -23.24
C LYS A 762 0.60 -32.69 -21.72
N VAL A 763 -0.33 -31.88 -21.22
CA VAL A 763 -0.57 -31.59 -19.81
C VAL A 763 -1.89 -32.25 -19.42
N ASN A 764 -1.86 -33.23 -18.52
CA ASN A 764 -3.03 -33.96 -18.04
C ASN A 764 -3.40 -33.54 -16.61
N LEU A 765 -4.69 -33.50 -16.31
CA LEU A 765 -5.24 -33.25 -14.98
C LEU A 765 -5.70 -34.58 -14.35
N LYS A 766 -4.87 -35.17 -13.48
CA LYS A 766 -5.08 -36.54 -12.94
C LYS A 766 -6.35 -36.69 -12.11
N ASN A 767 -6.76 -35.66 -11.38
CA ASN A 767 -7.91 -35.66 -10.48
C ASN A 767 -9.07 -34.82 -11.00
N GLN A 768 -9.29 -34.80 -12.32
CA GLN A 768 -10.37 -34.03 -12.95
C GLN A 768 -11.74 -34.34 -12.32
N ALA A 769 -12.06 -35.61 -12.08
CA ALA A 769 -13.35 -36.01 -11.51
C ALA A 769 -13.59 -35.40 -10.11
N GLN A 770 -12.57 -35.36 -9.27
CA GLN A 770 -12.64 -34.75 -7.94
C GLN A 770 -12.83 -33.24 -8.05
N LEU A 771 -12.10 -32.58 -8.94
CA LEU A 771 -12.17 -31.13 -9.13
C LEU A 771 -13.49 -30.65 -9.73
N LEU A 772 -14.18 -31.50 -10.52
CA LEU A 772 -15.54 -31.21 -10.98
C LEU A 772 -16.56 -31.21 -9.83
N SER A 773 -16.29 -31.95 -8.76
CA SER A 773 -17.17 -31.97 -7.57
C SER A 773 -16.94 -30.76 -6.67
N ARG A 774 -15.68 -30.40 -6.41
CA ARG A 774 -15.30 -29.27 -5.56
C ARG A 774 -13.89 -28.82 -5.90
N ARG A 775 -13.64 -27.51 -5.83
CA ARG A 775 -12.30 -26.92 -5.99
C ARG A 775 -11.92 -26.14 -4.75
N THR A 776 -10.67 -26.28 -4.34
CA THR A 776 -10.07 -25.47 -3.26
C THR A 776 -9.13 -24.39 -3.80
N THR A 777 -8.80 -24.42 -5.10
CA THR A 777 -8.05 -23.34 -5.76
C THR A 777 -8.98 -22.17 -6.11
N PRO A 778 -8.47 -20.92 -6.05
CA PRO A 778 -9.18 -19.75 -6.56
C PRO A 778 -9.42 -19.83 -8.08
N ASP A 779 -10.47 -19.20 -8.58
CA ASP A 779 -10.82 -19.23 -10.01
C ASP A 779 -9.76 -18.59 -10.93
N HIS A 780 -8.93 -17.69 -10.41
CA HIS A 780 -7.83 -17.07 -11.14
C HIS A 780 -6.52 -17.87 -11.13
N HIS A 781 -6.48 -19.05 -10.50
CA HIS A 781 -5.30 -19.92 -10.50
C HIS A 781 -4.99 -20.42 -11.93
N TYR A 782 -3.70 -20.46 -12.26
CA TYR A 782 -3.21 -21.00 -13.52
C TYR A 782 -1.82 -21.62 -13.37
N VAL A 783 -1.42 -22.41 -14.37
CA VAL A 783 -0.06 -22.92 -14.51
C VAL A 783 0.59 -22.35 -15.78
N SER A 784 1.88 -22.02 -15.69
CA SER A 784 2.69 -21.58 -16.82
C SER A 784 3.53 -22.74 -17.32
N LEU A 785 3.30 -23.18 -18.56
CA LEU A 785 4.17 -24.11 -19.27
C LEU A 785 5.25 -23.31 -19.99
N VAL A 786 6.51 -23.53 -19.61
CA VAL A 786 7.69 -22.87 -20.20
C VAL A 786 8.67 -23.92 -20.66
N ILE A 787 9.09 -23.84 -21.92
CA ILE A 787 10.09 -24.72 -22.52
C ILE A 787 11.26 -23.87 -22.98
N GLY A 788 12.44 -24.24 -22.55
CA GLY A 788 13.69 -23.61 -22.96
C GLY A 788 14.67 -24.60 -23.57
N ASP A 789 15.56 -24.10 -24.42
CA ASP A 789 16.66 -24.87 -24.98
C ASP A 789 17.99 -24.66 -24.24
N SER A 790 19.01 -25.39 -24.66
CA SER A 790 20.37 -25.30 -24.12
C SER A 790 21.07 -23.96 -24.41
N ASP A 791 20.56 -23.17 -25.37
CA ASP A 791 21.07 -21.84 -25.72
C ASP A 791 20.46 -20.71 -24.88
N ASN A 792 19.64 -21.06 -23.90
CA ASN A 792 18.88 -20.13 -23.06
C ASN A 792 17.78 -19.39 -23.84
N ASN A 793 17.25 -19.99 -24.91
CA ASN A 793 16.09 -19.48 -25.63
C ASN A 793 14.80 -20.05 -25.06
N VAL A 794 13.75 -19.23 -25.09
CA VAL A 794 12.37 -19.63 -24.81
C VAL A 794 11.79 -20.24 -26.09
N VAL A 795 11.67 -21.56 -26.10
CA VAL A 795 11.09 -22.33 -27.21
C VAL A 795 9.56 -22.19 -27.21
N PHE A 796 8.95 -22.25 -26.03
CA PHE A 796 7.50 -22.16 -25.89
C PHE A 796 7.11 -21.61 -24.52
N LEU A 797 6.07 -20.78 -24.49
CA LEU A 797 5.48 -20.23 -23.27
C LEU A 797 3.95 -20.18 -23.42
N GLN A 798 3.22 -20.79 -22.49
CA GLN A 798 1.76 -20.75 -22.46
C GLN A 798 1.24 -20.75 -21.02
N LYS A 799 0.31 -19.84 -20.74
CA LYS A 799 -0.50 -19.88 -19.51
C LYS A 799 -1.71 -20.78 -19.74
N LEU A 800 -1.96 -21.71 -18.82
CA LEU A 800 -3.09 -22.64 -18.84
C LEU A 800 -3.91 -22.43 -17.56
N THR A 801 -5.14 -21.96 -17.70
CA THR A 801 -6.05 -21.81 -16.55
C THR A 801 -6.64 -23.16 -16.17
N ASP A 802 -7.01 -23.32 -14.89
CA ASP A 802 -7.65 -24.53 -14.40
C ASP A 802 -8.92 -24.85 -15.21
N LEU A 803 -9.68 -23.83 -15.62
CA LEU A 803 -10.89 -23.99 -16.43
C LEU A 803 -10.63 -24.66 -17.79
N VAL A 804 -9.52 -24.32 -18.46
CA VAL A 804 -9.14 -24.92 -19.75
C VAL A 804 -8.82 -26.40 -19.56
N LEU A 805 -8.11 -26.74 -18.48
CA LEU A 805 -7.74 -28.13 -18.17
C LEU A 805 -8.93 -28.95 -17.69
N LEU A 806 -9.88 -28.35 -16.97
CA LEU A 806 -11.09 -29.02 -16.48
C LEU A 806 -12.07 -29.39 -17.60
N ARG A 807 -12.17 -28.57 -18.66
CA ARG A 807 -13.08 -28.86 -19.79
C ARG A 807 -12.65 -30.09 -20.58
N CYS A 808 -11.35 -30.26 -20.82
CA CYS A 808 -10.84 -31.29 -21.72
C CYS A 808 -10.12 -32.45 -21.01
N GLY A 809 -9.82 -32.34 -19.70
CA GLY A 809 -9.03 -33.30 -18.91
C GLY A 809 -7.55 -33.36 -19.28
N SER A 810 -7.21 -32.97 -20.50
CA SER A 810 -5.86 -32.81 -21.00
C SER A 810 -5.78 -31.67 -22.01
N TRP A 811 -4.61 -31.04 -22.07
CA TRP A 811 -4.25 -30.05 -23.08
C TRP A 811 -3.03 -30.54 -23.83
N SER A 812 -2.98 -30.43 -25.15
CA SER A 812 -1.83 -30.83 -25.95
C SER A 812 -1.50 -29.83 -27.04
N LYS A 813 -0.21 -29.63 -27.32
CA LYS A 813 0.24 -28.75 -28.40
C LYS A 813 1.47 -29.33 -29.10
N LYS A 814 1.49 -29.20 -30.43
CA LYS A 814 2.67 -29.44 -31.27
C LYS A 814 3.58 -28.22 -31.22
N ILE A 815 4.86 -28.44 -31.00
CA ILE A 815 5.88 -27.41 -30.83
C ILE A 815 7.06 -27.77 -31.72
N GLU A 816 7.49 -26.81 -32.53
CA GLU A 816 8.71 -26.93 -33.33
C GLU A 816 9.91 -26.48 -32.49
N VAL A 817 10.93 -27.31 -32.44
CA VAL A 817 12.17 -27.07 -31.68
C VAL A 817 13.32 -26.95 -32.67
N ALA A 818 14.00 -25.81 -32.64
CA ALA A 818 15.24 -25.61 -33.39
C ALA A 818 16.42 -26.26 -32.67
N LYS A 819 17.39 -26.75 -33.43
CA LYS A 819 18.63 -27.30 -32.89
C LYS A 819 19.46 -26.19 -32.25
N ALA A 820 19.61 -26.27 -30.93
CA ALA A 820 20.48 -25.36 -30.19
C ALA A 820 21.95 -25.71 -30.37
N SER A 821 22.82 -24.70 -30.29
CA SER A 821 24.26 -24.81 -30.48
C SER A 821 24.98 -25.47 -29.31
N LYS A 822 24.50 -25.28 -28.08
CA LYS A 822 25.12 -25.82 -26.85
C LYS A 822 24.66 -27.23 -26.46
N GLY A 823 23.64 -27.78 -27.11
CA GLY A 823 23.11 -29.11 -26.80
C GLY A 823 21.74 -29.38 -27.38
N GLU A 824 21.34 -30.64 -27.37
CA GLU A 824 20.04 -31.11 -27.90
C GLU A 824 18.99 -31.29 -26.77
N GLU A 825 19.34 -30.90 -25.54
CA GLU A 825 18.45 -30.97 -24.38
C GLU A 825 17.55 -29.73 -24.31
N ILE A 826 16.26 -29.97 -24.09
CA ILE A 826 15.27 -28.95 -23.71
C ILE A 826 14.81 -29.15 -22.27
N SER A 827 14.50 -28.05 -21.60
CA SER A 827 13.96 -28.00 -20.24
C SER A 827 12.48 -27.64 -20.29
N VAL A 828 11.62 -28.52 -19.76
CA VAL A 828 10.16 -28.39 -19.78
C VAL A 828 9.67 -28.18 -18.36
N ASN A 829 9.04 -27.03 -18.12
CA ASN A 829 8.70 -26.57 -16.77
C ASN A 829 7.24 -26.17 -16.72
N LEU A 830 6.45 -26.83 -15.87
CA LEU A 830 5.10 -26.43 -15.52
C LEU A 830 5.13 -25.81 -14.13
N ILE A 831 4.92 -24.50 -14.04
CA ILE A 831 5.04 -23.73 -12.81
C ILE A 831 3.67 -23.22 -12.38
N SER A 832 3.24 -23.51 -11.15
CA SER A 832 1.99 -22.94 -10.61
C SER A 832 2.13 -21.45 -10.35
N SER A 833 1.06 -20.68 -10.55
CA SER A 833 1.03 -19.26 -10.20
C SER A 833 1.05 -19.02 -8.68
N ASP A 834 0.52 -19.96 -7.90
CA ASP A 834 0.13 -19.73 -6.50
C ASP A 834 0.72 -20.73 -5.52
N TYR A 835 0.93 -21.99 -5.91
CA TYR A 835 1.18 -23.09 -4.97
C TYR A 835 2.55 -23.75 -5.18
N VAL A 836 3.28 -23.89 -4.07
CA VAL A 836 4.48 -24.73 -3.97
C VAL A 836 4.08 -26.19 -3.82
N GLY A 837 4.75 -27.07 -4.59
CA GLY A 837 4.52 -28.52 -4.59
C GLY A 837 3.75 -29.05 -5.81
N PHE A 838 3.33 -28.18 -6.74
CA PHE A 838 2.69 -28.58 -8.01
C PHE A 838 3.62 -28.51 -9.22
N ASP A 839 4.80 -27.91 -9.05
CA ASP A 839 5.72 -27.69 -10.16
C ASP A 839 6.24 -29.01 -10.72
N ILE A 840 6.33 -29.08 -12.05
CA ILE A 840 6.91 -30.22 -12.77
C ILE A 840 8.05 -29.67 -13.60
N GLN A 841 9.26 -30.18 -13.38
CA GLN A 841 10.44 -29.84 -14.15
C GLN A 841 11.03 -31.12 -14.74
N GLN A 842 11.13 -31.18 -16.06
CA GLN A 842 11.63 -32.34 -16.80
C GLN A 842 12.65 -31.88 -17.84
N LYS A 843 13.63 -32.73 -18.13
CA LYS A 843 14.58 -32.55 -19.23
C LYS A 843 14.23 -33.56 -20.32
N PHE A 844 14.33 -33.15 -21.57
CA PHE A 844 14.01 -33.98 -22.72
C PHE A 844 15.07 -33.79 -23.80
N ASN A 845 15.63 -34.89 -24.32
CA ASN A 845 16.60 -34.83 -25.42
C ASN A 845 15.85 -34.95 -26.75
N VAL A 846 16.03 -33.96 -27.61
CA VAL A 846 15.39 -33.90 -28.93
C VAL A 846 16.34 -34.47 -29.97
N TYR A 847 15.88 -35.43 -30.76
CA TYR A 847 16.70 -36.05 -31.80
C TYR A 847 16.61 -35.25 -33.11
N PHE A 848 17.76 -34.89 -33.66
CA PHE A 848 17.87 -34.28 -34.99
C PHE A 848 18.51 -35.26 -35.96
N SER A 849 18.18 -35.18 -37.26
CA SER A 849 18.82 -36.07 -38.23
C SER A 849 20.30 -35.70 -38.36
N GLY A 850 21.20 -36.66 -38.14
CA GLY A 850 22.63 -36.41 -38.30
C GLY A 850 23.00 -36.08 -39.74
N ALA A 851 23.85 -35.09 -39.95
CA ALA A 851 24.57 -34.97 -41.21
C ALA A 851 25.44 -36.23 -41.36
N ARG A 852 25.22 -37.04 -42.40
CA ARG A 852 26.20 -38.04 -42.83
C ARG A 852 27.49 -37.29 -43.14
N ARG A 853 28.46 -37.29 -42.22
CA ARG A 853 29.86 -37.11 -42.60
C ARG A 853 30.20 -38.33 -43.44
N PHE A 854 30.34 -38.15 -44.75
CA PHE A 854 31.05 -39.11 -45.59
C PHE A 854 32.51 -39.10 -45.15
N GLY A 855 32.82 -39.85 -44.09
CA GLY A 855 34.16 -40.31 -43.79
C GLY A 855 34.43 -41.51 -44.67
N THR A 856 35.35 -41.36 -45.61
CA THR A 856 35.93 -42.45 -46.39
C THR A 856 36.74 -43.34 -45.44
N ASP A 857 36.12 -44.37 -44.87
CA ASP A 857 36.84 -45.46 -44.24
C ASP A 857 36.59 -46.75 -45.03
N ASN A 858 37.61 -47.12 -45.80
CA ASN A 858 37.78 -48.44 -46.40
C ASN A 858 37.79 -49.52 -45.30
N PRO A 859 37.01 -50.60 -45.41
CA PRO A 859 37.13 -51.72 -44.48
C PRO A 859 38.16 -52.72 -45.03
N CYS A 860 39.40 -52.65 -44.57
CA CYS A 860 40.35 -53.78 -44.62
C CYS A 860 41.49 -53.54 -43.62
N ASN A 861 41.37 -54.12 -42.43
CA ASN A 861 42.39 -55.02 -41.88
C ASN A 861 42.01 -55.43 -40.45
N VAL A 862 41.66 -56.71 -40.33
CA VAL A 862 41.56 -57.43 -39.07
C VAL A 862 42.98 -57.84 -38.68
N ALA A 863 43.46 -57.38 -37.53
CA ALA A 863 44.59 -57.98 -36.85
C ALA A 863 44.23 -58.17 -35.37
N TYR A 864 44.20 -59.44 -35.01
CA TYR A 864 44.05 -60.02 -33.68
C TYR A 864 45.28 -59.69 -32.82
N ASP A 865 45.09 -59.29 -31.55
CA ASP A 865 46.13 -59.44 -30.53
C ASP A 865 45.50 -59.77 -29.16
N PRO A 866 45.74 -60.95 -28.57
CA PRO A 866 45.18 -61.37 -27.29
C PRO A 866 46.19 -61.22 -26.14
N THR A 867 45.66 -61.22 -24.91
CA THR A 867 46.34 -61.19 -23.59
C THR A 867 46.80 -59.79 -23.16
N GLY A 868 46.54 -59.27 -21.95
CA GLY A 868 45.92 -59.80 -20.74
C GLY A 868 46.68 -59.21 -19.55
N GLN A 869 46.10 -58.25 -18.81
CA GLN A 869 46.39 -58.02 -17.38
C GLN A 869 45.46 -56.96 -16.75
N ARG A 870 45.08 -57.22 -15.51
CA ARG A 870 44.10 -56.51 -14.66
C ARG A 870 44.64 -55.18 -14.09
N PRO A 871 43.76 -54.22 -13.72
CA PRO A 871 44.16 -52.94 -13.12
C PRO A 871 44.26 -53.02 -11.59
N GLN A 872 45.21 -52.27 -11.00
CA GLN A 872 45.27 -51.96 -9.58
C GLN A 872 45.13 -50.45 -9.34
N HIS A 873 44.33 -50.13 -8.31
CA HIS A 873 44.02 -48.80 -7.77
C HIS A 873 45.13 -48.28 -6.82
N SER A 874 45.40 -46.97 -6.86
CA SER A 874 45.78 -46.16 -5.69
C SER A 874 45.70 -44.67 -6.06
N ALA A 875 44.69 -43.92 -5.59
CA ALA A 875 44.72 -43.08 -4.39
C ALA A 875 45.50 -41.75 -4.58
N LEU A 876 44.74 -40.67 -4.79
CA LEU A 876 45.18 -39.27 -4.88
C LEU A 876 44.70 -38.49 -3.65
N LYS A 877 45.61 -37.74 -3.02
CA LYS A 877 45.36 -36.58 -2.16
C LYS A 877 46.71 -35.95 -1.72
N PRO A 878 46.75 -34.70 -1.23
CA PRO A 878 46.55 -33.44 -1.97
C PRO A 878 47.68 -32.42 -1.67
N GLN A 879 47.80 -31.31 -2.40
CA GLN A 879 48.44 -30.09 -1.87
C GLN A 879 48.14 -28.84 -2.69
N SER A 880 48.02 -27.73 -1.98
CA SER A 880 47.83 -26.33 -2.36
C SER A 880 48.75 -25.50 -1.43
N PRO A 881 48.82 -24.16 -1.53
CA PRO A 881 49.17 -23.27 -2.63
C PRO A 881 50.32 -22.31 -2.22
N ASP A 882 50.89 -21.50 -3.13
CA ASP A 882 51.46 -20.16 -2.80
C ASP A 882 51.79 -19.38 -4.09
N GLN A 883 51.17 -18.20 -4.26
CA GLN A 883 51.76 -16.85 -4.25
C GLN A 883 52.50 -16.39 -5.52
N ALA A 884 51.93 -15.37 -6.19
CA ALA A 884 52.66 -14.18 -6.64
C ALA A 884 51.69 -13.05 -7.02
N THR A 885 52.03 -11.83 -6.62
CA THR A 885 51.33 -10.55 -6.84
C THR A 885 52.23 -9.62 -7.67
N PRO A 886 51.83 -8.39 -8.09
CA PRO A 886 51.75 -8.00 -9.49
C PRO A 886 52.79 -6.93 -9.91
N GLN A 887 52.86 -6.65 -11.21
CA GLN A 887 53.56 -5.48 -11.76
C GLN A 887 52.59 -4.47 -12.39
N GLN A 888 52.78 -3.21 -12.01
CA GLN A 888 52.22 -2.00 -12.61
C GLN A 888 53.04 -1.59 -13.84
N GLU A 889 52.40 -0.97 -14.85
CA GLU A 889 53.00 0.18 -15.55
C GLU A 889 51.94 1.08 -16.21
N ASN A 890 52.29 2.37 -16.26
CA ASN A 890 51.51 3.58 -16.52
C ASN A 890 51.16 3.78 -18.02
N ALA A 891 49.93 4.20 -18.34
CA ALA A 891 49.49 5.57 -18.70
C ALA A 891 49.93 6.10 -20.09
N THR A 892 48.96 6.49 -20.92
CA THR A 892 48.91 7.81 -21.58
C THR A 892 47.56 8.08 -22.26
N SER A 893 47.26 9.37 -22.25
CA SER A 893 46.05 10.15 -22.61
C SER A 893 45.76 10.28 -24.10
N VAL A 894 44.47 10.39 -24.47
CA VAL A 894 43.99 11.27 -25.57
C VAL A 894 42.61 11.84 -25.20
N THR A 895 42.47 13.15 -25.39
CA THR A 895 41.31 14.02 -25.13
C THR A 895 40.39 14.22 -26.35
N ASP A 896 39.14 14.55 -26.04
CA ASP A 896 38.14 15.36 -26.77
C ASP A 896 37.56 14.91 -28.12
N GLN A 897 36.22 14.82 -28.18
CA GLN A 897 35.38 15.84 -28.83
C GLN A 897 33.86 15.56 -28.66
N GLY A 898 33.11 16.62 -28.33
CA GLY A 898 31.81 16.93 -28.96
C GLY A 898 30.53 16.52 -28.24
N THR A 899 30.07 17.33 -27.27
CA THR A 899 28.65 17.34 -26.84
C THR A 899 28.01 18.64 -27.31
N VAL A 900 27.03 18.54 -28.22
CA VAL A 900 26.29 19.69 -28.77
C VAL A 900 25.15 20.06 -27.81
N HIS A 901 25.22 21.27 -27.26
CA HIS A 901 24.12 21.91 -26.54
C HIS A 901 23.21 22.62 -27.54
N PHE A 902 21.94 22.23 -27.63
CA PHE A 902 20.90 23.07 -28.22
C PHE A 902 20.19 23.84 -27.10
N SER A 903 20.40 25.15 -27.08
CA SER A 903 19.59 26.11 -26.35
C SER A 903 18.38 26.45 -27.23
N ILE A 904 17.16 26.22 -26.74
CA ILE A 904 15.95 26.82 -27.30
C ILE A 904 15.41 27.73 -26.20
N GLU A 905 15.40 29.02 -26.51
CA GLU A 905 14.83 30.08 -25.70
C GLU A 905 13.32 29.86 -25.55
N ALA A 906 12.85 30.12 -24.34
CA ALA A 906 11.45 30.06 -23.96
C ALA A 906 10.78 31.41 -24.26
N GLU A 907 9.70 31.37 -25.05
CA GLU A 907 8.60 32.33 -24.90
C GLU A 907 7.40 31.55 -24.34
N MET A 908 7.15 31.76 -23.04
CA MET A 908 5.85 31.59 -22.36
C MET A 908 5.67 32.74 -21.39
#